data_AF-A0A1G7SNX8-F1
#
_entry.id   AF-A0A1G7SNX8-F1
#
_cell.length_a   1.000
_cell.length_b   1.000
_cell.length_c   1.000
_cell.angle_alpha   90.00
_cell.angle_beta   90.00
_cell.angle_gamma   90.00
#
_symmetry.space_group_name_H-M   'P 1'
#
loop_
_entity.id
_entity.type
_entity.pdbx_description
1 polymer ?
#
loop_
_entity_poly.entity_id
_entity_poly.type
_entity_poly.pdbx_seq_one_letter_code
_entity_poly.pdbx_strand_id
1 'polypeptide(L)'
;MPRLRPAHAAVPFLISALLAGCGGGGGGGGGGATPPAVTPALTFAPATVTGTVSAGNSLTTNVIASVVRPSDFANATTVFASVVDNNGVLLPNVQLVRDSDTQYHAVLQTAPTLAAGSYQNSFSVRLCRDSACASQFPGSPVALPYNITVTPAGSATFSAVPAMPLSATGQQGGAAPSSVDVAISAAGRSWNAVSGASWLKLGTASGSGDARLTVSYDVSGLAQGNYSTTLTISANDGQSAVLPVALTVLPPGLVLGSNSVTFTAINGAPIPSQIVSLDTDNKITTAWTARSNAGWLSVSPTAGSTPATTVLTVDPTIGTLASNVYTGAITITPTGLAERTLPVTLDLRRASLQASTQTMTLGGVYGRDFSSSQNWTLTLNTSTNSWPWQLSSLPDWATVNTAAGTVNQAGASTTFKAKPDQAAVGVSSRLVSAVTKVNGDSVQADLVLAINKDQHKLLPSETAVAFVSTPGWVRLTRTITVSDNFNNFAGMSATSDAAWLVVGVSADKLILTADPSQLLNDTLSTATITIKASDPDASAPEVIRVALWNGSETPKTASQTALTYTNLVTDPARPYAYVHNGGAYIDVYNVYTGRKEASITGFSAGLGDMAVTPNGDALYVVDINNARITTVDLGTRLISAQLPLAVAGTRATRLKLVRPNGVAMMLLSDGQAYLTGNNTSSTRLTGLPLTTGGTLATSADGKRVVQQSENASSIQHTTVTLDYSALNNGTLYAARLPAASHGSPGTLGQDVWVSSDGKRIYSASSTPKSCTIMSGDDLGIQGYMAIGDATPNNIEVAIDGRIFCAGAAKATSNDIYMYDSAGSKVLQQYKLSSSGKQLLARQLAISGDGWVLAGITEDGVLNFLPIGP
;
A
#
# COMPACT_ATOMS: atom_id res chain seq x y z
N MET A 1 -24.12 10.26 -12.39
CA MET A 1 -25.47 10.86 -12.18
C MET A 1 -26.08 11.17 -13.53
N PRO A 2 -27.22 10.57 -13.86
CA PRO A 2 -28.27 11.35 -14.52
C PRO A 2 -29.59 11.19 -13.76
N ARG A 3 -30.23 12.34 -13.50
CA ARG A 3 -31.61 12.46 -13.03
C ARG A 3 -32.54 12.27 -14.23
N LEU A 4 -33.71 11.66 -14.02
CA LEU A 4 -34.97 12.13 -14.61
C LEU A 4 -36.16 11.58 -13.82
N ARG A 5 -37.20 12.41 -13.77
CA ARG A 5 -38.35 12.46 -12.85
C ARG A 5 -39.59 11.73 -13.44
N PRO A 6 -40.69 11.58 -12.68
CA PRO A 6 -41.76 10.60 -12.89
C PRO A 6 -42.96 11.13 -13.70
N ALA A 7 -43.88 10.23 -14.08
CA ALA A 7 -45.22 10.58 -14.54
C ALA A 7 -46.26 9.52 -14.08
N HIS A 8 -47.43 10.02 -13.65
CA HIS A 8 -48.65 9.28 -13.31
C HIS A 8 -49.47 8.94 -14.57
N ALA A 9 -50.29 7.86 -14.54
CA ALA A 9 -51.70 7.87 -14.98
C ALA A 9 -52.39 6.47 -14.94
N ALA A 10 -53.57 6.43 -14.31
CA ALA A 10 -54.87 5.79 -14.69
C ALA A 10 -55.02 4.29 -15.11
N VAL A 11 -55.80 3.51 -14.30
CA VAL A 11 -57.16 2.90 -14.53
C VAL A 11 -57.44 2.22 -15.91
N PRO A 12 -58.19 1.08 -16.14
CA PRO A 12 -59.43 0.56 -15.45
C PRO A 12 -59.74 -0.99 -15.46
N PHE A 13 -60.92 -1.35 -14.88
CA PHE A 13 -62.03 -2.19 -15.44
C PHE A 13 -62.26 -3.70 -15.14
N LEU A 14 -63.50 -3.99 -14.63
CA LEU A 14 -64.58 -4.92 -15.09
C LEU A 14 -64.64 -6.44 -14.74
N ILE A 15 -65.90 -6.91 -14.54
CA ILE A 15 -66.53 -8.26 -14.77
C ILE A 15 -66.56 -9.25 -13.58
N SER A 16 -67.51 -10.17 -13.31
CA SER A 16 -68.97 -10.42 -13.55
C SER A 16 -69.29 -11.84 -12.98
N ALA A 17 -70.49 -12.02 -12.41
CA ALA A 17 -71.43 -13.17 -12.58
C ALA A 17 -71.27 -14.60 -11.93
N LEU A 18 -72.46 -15.25 -11.81
CA LEU A 18 -72.83 -16.70 -11.73
C LEU A 18 -72.89 -17.33 -10.31
N LEU A 19 -73.79 -18.26 -9.88
CA LEU A 19 -74.92 -19.05 -10.43
C LEU A 19 -75.64 -19.83 -9.28
N ALA A 20 -76.91 -20.27 -9.51
CA ALA A 20 -77.60 -21.54 -9.11
C ALA A 20 -77.53 -22.11 -7.66
N GLY A 21 -78.48 -22.85 -7.07
CA GLY A 21 -79.71 -23.54 -7.48
C GLY A 21 -80.08 -24.66 -6.46
N CYS A 22 -81.31 -25.23 -6.56
CA CYS A 22 -81.86 -26.44 -5.89
C CYS A 22 -82.09 -26.41 -4.35
N GLY A 23 -83.16 -26.98 -3.77
CA GLY A 23 -84.30 -27.77 -4.25
C GLY A 23 -84.93 -28.60 -3.09
N GLY A 24 -86.25 -28.83 -3.13
CA GLY A 24 -87.02 -29.87 -2.39
C GLY A 24 -87.48 -29.53 -0.96
N GLY A 25 -88.69 -29.86 -0.46
CA GLY A 25 -89.84 -30.61 -0.94
C GLY A 25 -90.67 -31.18 0.24
N GLY A 26 -92.01 -31.23 0.13
CA GLY A 26 -92.98 -31.94 1.01
C GLY A 26 -93.71 -31.02 2.01
N GLY A 27 -95.01 -30.72 1.92
CA GLY A 27 -96.20 -31.61 1.95
C GLY A 27 -96.90 -31.37 3.32
N GLY A 28 -98.19 -31.19 3.53
CA GLY A 28 -99.44 -31.16 2.77
C GLY A 28 -100.59 -31.09 3.80
N GLY A 29 -101.71 -30.44 3.47
CA GLY A 29 -102.96 -30.40 4.26
C GLY A 29 -103.31 -28.98 4.75
N GLY A 30 -104.49 -28.41 4.51
CA GLY A 30 -105.74 -28.86 3.91
C GLY A 30 -106.92 -28.18 4.62
N GLY A 31 -107.60 -27.25 3.93
CA GLY A 31 -108.89 -26.60 4.31
C GLY A 31 -108.71 -25.31 5.14
N GLY A 32 -109.10 -24.09 4.72
CA GLY A 32 -110.24 -23.61 3.91
C GLY A 32 -111.21 -22.89 4.87
N ALA A 33 -111.64 -21.64 4.73
CA ALA A 33 -111.45 -20.59 3.73
C ALA A 33 -111.88 -19.23 4.33
N THR A 34 -111.23 -18.13 3.93
CA THR A 34 -111.79 -16.76 3.84
C THR A 34 -111.12 -16.07 2.64
N PRO A 35 -111.83 -15.29 1.80
CA PRO A 35 -111.23 -14.65 0.64
C PRO A 35 -110.26 -13.55 1.12
N PRO A 36 -108.97 -13.58 0.76
CA PRO A 36 -108.04 -12.57 1.22
C PRO A 36 -108.23 -11.28 0.42
N ALA A 37 -108.25 -10.14 1.12
CA ALA A 37 -108.00 -8.84 0.51
C ALA A 37 -106.75 -8.96 -0.38
N VAL A 38 -106.87 -8.61 -1.67
CA VAL A 38 -105.72 -8.64 -2.58
C VAL A 38 -104.68 -7.64 -2.08
N THR A 39 -103.62 -8.15 -1.47
CA THR A 39 -102.46 -7.37 -1.05
C THR A 39 -101.85 -6.60 -2.23
N PRO A 40 -101.23 -5.42 -2.01
CA PRO A 40 -100.62 -4.63 -3.09
C PRO A 40 -99.54 -5.44 -3.83
N ALA A 41 -99.40 -5.22 -5.14
CA ALA A 41 -98.43 -5.95 -5.94
C ALA A 41 -96.96 -5.52 -5.68
N LEU A 42 -96.75 -4.33 -5.12
CA LEU A 42 -95.43 -3.74 -4.85
C LEU A 42 -95.31 -3.24 -3.40
N THR A 43 -94.10 -3.33 -2.86
CA THR A 43 -93.63 -2.58 -1.69
C THR A 43 -92.50 -1.66 -2.10
N PHE A 44 -92.46 -0.46 -1.53
CA PHE A 44 -91.48 0.55 -1.88
C PHE A 44 -90.48 0.80 -0.75
N ALA A 45 -89.23 1.04 -1.12
CA ALA A 45 -88.19 1.55 -0.24
C ALA A 45 -87.61 2.83 -0.87
N PRO A 46 -87.82 4.02 -0.28
CA PRO A 46 -88.65 4.26 0.91
C PRO A 46 -90.15 4.06 0.63
N ALA A 47 -90.93 3.76 1.69
CA ALA A 47 -92.38 3.55 1.58
C ALA A 47 -93.18 4.84 1.35
N THR A 48 -92.55 6.00 1.62
CA THR A 48 -93.03 7.34 1.27
C THR A 48 -91.85 8.13 0.73
N VAL A 49 -92.03 8.81 -0.40
CA VAL A 49 -90.98 9.69 -0.95
C VAL A 49 -91.02 11.03 -0.23
N THR A 50 -90.00 11.32 0.56
CA THR A 50 -89.93 12.56 1.34
C THR A 50 -88.73 13.40 0.94
N GLY A 51 -88.86 14.72 0.99
CA GLY A 51 -87.71 15.61 0.86
C GLY A 51 -88.08 17.08 0.78
N THR A 52 -87.07 17.93 0.91
CA THR A 52 -87.22 19.38 0.88
C THR A 52 -86.33 19.95 -0.22
N VAL A 53 -86.87 20.83 -1.06
CA VAL A 53 -86.13 21.49 -2.16
C VAL A 53 -86.54 22.94 -2.29
N SER A 54 -85.64 23.81 -2.72
CA SER A 54 -85.96 25.22 -2.97
C SER A 54 -86.69 25.42 -4.31
N ALA A 55 -87.67 26.32 -4.35
CA ALA A 55 -88.44 26.67 -5.54
C ALA A 55 -87.50 27.05 -6.70
N GLY A 56 -87.76 26.51 -7.90
CA GLY A 56 -86.89 26.64 -9.07
C GLY A 56 -85.89 25.50 -9.28
N ASN A 57 -85.69 24.63 -8.28
CA ASN A 57 -84.83 23.44 -8.38
C ASN A 57 -85.64 22.14 -8.31
N SER A 58 -85.14 21.08 -8.95
CA SER A 58 -85.74 19.74 -8.89
C SER A 58 -85.09 18.89 -7.81
N LEU A 59 -85.90 18.26 -6.96
CA LEU A 59 -85.45 17.22 -6.04
C LEU A 59 -85.33 15.91 -6.82
N THR A 60 -84.15 15.30 -6.81
CA THR A 60 -83.94 13.95 -7.34
C THR A 60 -84.00 12.94 -6.20
N THR A 61 -84.78 11.87 -6.37
CA THR A 61 -84.94 10.82 -5.36
C THR A 61 -85.02 9.45 -6.02
N ASN A 62 -84.46 8.45 -5.35
CA ASN A 62 -84.42 7.08 -5.84
C ASN A 62 -85.40 6.23 -5.05
N VAL A 63 -86.20 5.44 -5.76
CA VAL A 63 -87.16 4.53 -5.16
C VAL A 63 -86.91 3.12 -5.68
N ILE A 64 -86.87 2.18 -4.75
CA ILE A 64 -86.83 0.76 -5.05
C ILE A 64 -88.24 0.21 -4.91
N ALA A 65 -88.77 -0.37 -5.97
CA ALA A 65 -90.00 -1.13 -5.95
C ALA A 65 -89.69 -2.62 -5.93
N SER A 66 -90.18 -3.33 -4.92
CA SER A 66 -90.04 -4.79 -4.79
C SER A 66 -91.39 -5.46 -4.94
N VAL A 67 -91.45 -6.49 -5.78
CA VAL A 67 -92.67 -7.23 -6.11
C VAL A 67 -93.04 -8.16 -4.95
N VAL A 68 -94.21 -7.95 -4.37
CA VAL A 68 -94.69 -8.67 -3.17
C VAL A 68 -95.24 -10.05 -3.54
N ARG A 69 -95.75 -10.20 -4.77
CA ARG A 69 -96.25 -11.48 -5.30
C ARG A 69 -95.66 -11.80 -6.67
N PRO A 70 -94.39 -12.23 -6.73
CA PRO A 70 -93.73 -12.59 -7.98
C PRO A 70 -94.48 -13.63 -8.82
N SER A 71 -95.21 -14.54 -8.16
CA SER A 71 -96.03 -15.58 -8.80
C SER A 71 -97.14 -15.03 -9.70
N ASP A 72 -97.66 -13.83 -9.42
CA ASP A 72 -98.73 -13.21 -10.24
C ASP A 72 -98.24 -12.85 -11.66
N PHE A 73 -96.91 -12.81 -11.84
CA PHE A 73 -96.22 -12.48 -13.07
C PHE A 73 -95.62 -13.71 -13.76
N ALA A 74 -95.74 -14.92 -13.17
CA ALA A 74 -95.04 -16.13 -13.61
C ALA A 74 -95.36 -16.57 -15.06
N ASN A 75 -96.51 -16.16 -15.59
CA ASN A 75 -96.97 -16.48 -16.96
C ASN A 75 -96.94 -15.27 -17.91
N ALA A 76 -96.30 -14.17 -17.53
CA ALA A 76 -96.20 -12.97 -18.36
C ALA A 76 -94.84 -12.92 -19.08
N THR A 77 -94.84 -12.67 -20.38
CA THR A 77 -93.61 -12.56 -21.19
C THR A 77 -92.84 -11.26 -20.92
N THR A 78 -93.54 -10.15 -20.64
CA THR A 78 -92.96 -8.87 -20.21
C THR A 78 -93.91 -8.16 -19.24
N VAL A 79 -93.37 -7.48 -18.23
CA VAL A 79 -94.12 -6.60 -17.31
C VAL A 79 -93.71 -5.16 -17.57
N PHE A 80 -94.67 -4.33 -18.00
CA PHE A 80 -94.44 -2.90 -18.19
C PHE A 80 -94.81 -2.16 -16.92
N ALA A 81 -93.98 -1.19 -16.53
CA ALA A 81 -94.26 -0.35 -15.37
C ALA A 81 -94.32 1.11 -15.81
N SER A 82 -95.38 1.80 -15.37
CA SER A 82 -95.62 3.20 -15.68
C SER A 82 -95.92 3.96 -14.40
N VAL A 83 -95.25 5.10 -14.23
CA VAL A 83 -95.50 6.03 -13.14
C VAL A 83 -96.42 7.12 -13.66
N VAL A 84 -97.56 7.28 -13.01
CA VAL A 84 -98.56 8.28 -13.36
C VAL A 84 -98.74 9.22 -12.18
N ASP A 85 -98.31 10.47 -12.36
CA ASP A 85 -98.58 11.56 -11.44
C ASP A 85 -99.54 12.56 -12.08
N ASN A 86 -100.79 12.56 -11.61
CA ASN A 86 -101.82 13.48 -12.07
C ASN A 86 -101.73 14.85 -11.40
N ASN A 87 -100.87 15.03 -10.38
CA ASN A 87 -100.74 16.27 -9.62
C ASN A 87 -99.59 17.16 -10.15
N GLY A 88 -98.83 16.71 -11.14
CA GLY A 88 -97.76 17.49 -11.78
C GLY A 88 -96.57 17.80 -10.86
N VAL A 89 -96.40 17.02 -9.79
CA VAL A 89 -95.30 17.16 -8.83
C VAL A 89 -94.03 16.52 -9.37
N LEU A 90 -94.13 15.46 -10.16
CA LEU A 90 -93.01 14.81 -10.83
C LEU A 90 -92.91 15.23 -12.30
N LEU A 91 -91.68 15.27 -12.83
CA LEU A 91 -91.46 15.34 -14.26
C LEU A 91 -91.92 14.04 -14.95
N PRO A 92 -92.52 14.12 -16.15
CA PRO A 92 -93.14 12.97 -16.81
C PRO A 92 -92.14 11.89 -17.27
N ASN A 93 -90.86 12.22 -17.43
CA ASN A 93 -89.82 11.32 -17.91
C ASN A 93 -89.11 10.61 -16.75
N VAL A 94 -89.83 9.76 -16.02
CA VAL A 94 -89.24 8.92 -14.97
C VAL A 94 -88.30 7.89 -15.60
N GLN A 95 -87.06 7.84 -15.14
CA GLN A 95 -86.11 6.79 -15.54
C GLN A 95 -86.32 5.56 -14.67
N LEU A 96 -86.94 4.53 -15.26
CA LEU A 96 -87.17 3.25 -14.61
C LEU A 96 -86.16 2.22 -15.14
N VAL A 97 -85.47 1.58 -14.21
CA VAL A 97 -84.51 0.50 -14.48
C VAL A 97 -85.03 -0.76 -13.78
N ARG A 98 -84.98 -1.88 -14.50
CA ARG A 98 -85.31 -3.19 -13.96
C ARG A 98 -84.02 -3.85 -13.49
N ASP A 99 -83.88 -4.04 -12.19
CA ASP A 99 -82.69 -4.68 -11.61
C ASP A 99 -82.83 -6.20 -11.57
N SER A 100 -84.06 -6.72 -11.38
CA SER A 100 -84.37 -8.16 -11.45
C SER A 100 -85.85 -8.41 -11.76
N ASP A 101 -86.25 -9.68 -11.81
CA ASP A 101 -87.65 -10.08 -12.05
C ASP A 101 -88.62 -9.63 -10.96
N THR A 102 -88.10 -9.26 -9.79
CA THR A 102 -88.90 -8.89 -8.62
C THR A 102 -88.50 -7.55 -8.02
N GLN A 103 -87.61 -6.79 -8.67
CA GLN A 103 -87.11 -5.52 -8.14
C GLN A 103 -86.77 -4.53 -9.25
N TYR A 104 -87.18 -3.28 -9.04
CA TYR A 104 -87.00 -2.17 -9.97
C TYR A 104 -86.50 -0.94 -9.21
N HIS A 105 -85.63 -0.17 -9.84
CA HIS A 105 -85.19 1.13 -9.38
C HIS A 105 -85.75 2.23 -10.28
N ALA A 106 -86.34 3.25 -9.67
CA ALA A 106 -86.79 4.45 -10.35
C ALA A 106 -86.01 5.66 -9.83
N VAL A 107 -85.54 6.50 -10.75
CA VAL A 107 -85.07 7.85 -10.43
C VAL A 107 -86.20 8.83 -10.73
N LEU A 108 -86.71 9.47 -9.69
CA LEU A 108 -87.80 10.44 -9.76
C LEU A 108 -87.23 11.84 -9.58
N GLN A 109 -87.75 12.79 -10.37
CA GLN A 109 -87.39 14.19 -10.25
C GLN A 109 -88.66 15.03 -10.12
N THR A 110 -88.70 15.94 -9.15
CA THR A 110 -89.83 16.85 -9.00
C THR A 110 -89.80 17.94 -10.07
N ALA A 111 -90.95 18.46 -10.48
CA ALA A 111 -91.01 19.56 -11.43
C ALA A 111 -90.36 20.83 -10.81
N PRO A 112 -89.42 21.50 -11.50
CA PRO A 112 -88.75 22.69 -10.97
C PRO A 112 -89.69 23.92 -10.94
N THR A 113 -90.84 23.83 -11.62
CA THR A 113 -91.91 24.84 -11.64
C THR A 113 -92.84 24.78 -10.44
N LEU A 114 -92.61 23.87 -9.49
CA LEU A 114 -93.42 23.81 -8.27
C LEU A 114 -93.21 25.08 -7.44
N ALA A 115 -94.31 25.73 -7.08
CA ALA A 115 -94.32 26.87 -6.18
C ALA A 115 -93.93 26.43 -4.75
N ALA A 116 -93.49 27.38 -3.93
CA ALA A 116 -93.23 27.09 -2.53
C ALA A 116 -94.51 26.60 -1.83
N GLY A 117 -94.42 25.47 -1.12
CA GLY A 117 -95.56 24.81 -0.51
C GLY A 117 -95.29 23.36 -0.13
N SER A 118 -96.21 22.76 0.62
CA SER A 118 -96.16 21.34 0.98
C SER A 118 -97.02 20.53 0.02
N TYR A 119 -96.41 19.59 -0.67
CA TYR A 119 -97.05 18.68 -1.61
C TYR A 119 -97.14 17.30 -0.97
N GLN A 120 -98.34 16.95 -0.49
CA GLN A 120 -98.64 15.68 0.15
C GLN A 120 -99.76 14.97 -0.60
N ASN A 121 -99.39 13.98 -1.41
CA ASN A 121 -100.33 13.14 -2.14
C ASN A 121 -99.63 11.82 -2.49
N SER A 122 -100.20 11.02 -3.39
CA SER A 122 -99.56 9.85 -3.96
C SER A 122 -99.58 9.89 -5.47
N PHE A 123 -98.50 9.41 -6.09
CA PHE A 123 -98.53 9.04 -7.51
C PHE A 123 -98.76 7.52 -7.63
N SER A 124 -99.29 7.11 -8.77
CA SER A 124 -99.66 5.71 -9.01
C SER A 124 -98.59 5.00 -9.81
N VAL A 125 -98.14 3.85 -9.32
CA VAL A 125 -97.28 2.92 -10.07
C VAL A 125 -98.15 1.80 -10.62
N ARG A 126 -98.27 1.73 -11.94
CA ARG A 126 -99.03 0.71 -12.65
C ARG A 126 -98.11 -0.39 -13.14
N LEU A 127 -98.49 -1.64 -12.88
CA LEU A 127 -97.90 -2.83 -13.47
C LEU A 127 -98.85 -3.39 -14.53
N CYS A 128 -98.38 -3.42 -15.77
CA CYS A 128 -99.20 -3.57 -16.96
C CYS A 128 -98.75 -4.80 -17.76
N ARG A 129 -99.72 -5.52 -18.33
CA ARG A 129 -99.50 -6.69 -19.19
C ARG A 129 -99.11 -6.31 -20.62
N ASP A 130 -99.38 -5.06 -21.01
CA ASP A 130 -99.08 -4.49 -22.32
C ASP A 130 -98.49 -3.07 -22.18
N SER A 131 -97.80 -2.59 -23.20
CA SER A 131 -97.08 -1.31 -23.18
C SER A 131 -97.99 -0.07 -23.18
N ALA A 132 -99.26 -0.21 -23.60
CA ALA A 132 -100.26 0.85 -23.51
C ALA A 132 -100.98 0.86 -22.14
N CYS A 133 -100.71 -0.13 -21.30
CA CYS A 133 -101.36 -0.38 -20.01
C CYS A 133 -102.90 -0.49 -20.08
N ALA A 134 -103.42 -1.16 -21.12
CA ALA A 134 -104.84 -1.46 -21.22
C ALA A 134 -105.30 -2.53 -20.21
N SER A 135 -104.41 -3.45 -19.82
CA SER A 135 -104.66 -4.45 -18.77
C SER A 135 -103.56 -4.45 -17.70
N GLN A 136 -103.96 -4.54 -16.42
CA GLN A 136 -103.06 -4.49 -15.27
C GLN A 136 -102.98 -5.83 -14.53
N PHE A 137 -101.88 -6.06 -13.82
CA PHE A 137 -101.75 -7.22 -12.94
C PHE A 137 -102.57 -7.07 -11.65
N PRO A 138 -103.06 -8.17 -11.04
CA PRO A 138 -103.79 -8.11 -9.78
C PRO A 138 -103.02 -7.37 -8.68
N GLY A 139 -103.64 -6.40 -8.03
CA GLY A 139 -102.99 -5.55 -7.02
C GLY A 139 -102.28 -4.30 -7.57
N SER A 140 -102.44 -3.98 -8.87
CA SER A 140 -102.06 -2.71 -9.52
C SER A 140 -103.31 -1.88 -9.90
N PRO A 141 -103.29 -0.53 -9.87
CA PRO A 141 -102.17 0.34 -9.53
C PRO A 141 -101.84 0.34 -8.04
N VAL A 142 -100.56 0.51 -7.70
CA VAL A 142 -100.10 0.71 -6.32
C VAL A 142 -99.77 2.18 -6.11
N ALA A 143 -100.40 2.80 -5.10
CA ALA A 143 -100.11 4.18 -4.74
C ALA A 143 -98.80 4.26 -3.94
N LEU A 144 -97.88 5.13 -4.35
CA LEU A 144 -96.70 5.49 -3.57
C LEU A 144 -96.89 6.92 -3.04
N PRO A 145 -97.09 7.10 -1.72
CA PRO A 145 -97.22 8.42 -1.15
C PRO A 145 -95.92 9.20 -1.25
N TYR A 146 -96.05 10.52 -1.35
CA TYR A 146 -94.96 11.47 -1.24
C TYR A 146 -95.34 12.62 -0.31
N ASN A 147 -94.33 13.16 0.35
CA ASN A 147 -94.44 14.37 1.16
C ASN A 147 -93.22 15.25 0.85
N ILE A 148 -93.39 16.15 -0.11
CA ILE A 148 -92.34 17.03 -0.61
C ILE A 148 -92.62 18.45 -0.17
N THR A 149 -91.65 19.07 0.50
CA THR A 149 -91.73 20.49 0.86
C THR A 149 -90.89 21.31 -0.11
N VAL A 150 -91.53 22.25 -0.81
CA VAL A 150 -90.82 23.24 -1.63
C VAL A 150 -90.66 24.52 -0.84
N THR A 151 -89.44 24.92 -0.53
CA THR A 151 -89.13 26.14 0.23
C THR A 151 -88.96 27.35 -0.70
N PRO A 152 -89.30 28.58 -0.28
CA PRO A 152 -89.08 29.78 -1.10
C PRO A 152 -87.60 29.95 -1.48
N ALA A 153 -87.31 30.42 -2.70
CA ALA A 153 -85.94 30.68 -3.13
C ALA A 153 -85.30 31.80 -2.28
N GLY A 154 -84.25 31.50 -1.50
CA GLY A 154 -83.48 32.48 -0.72
C GLY A 154 -83.17 32.17 0.76
N SER A 155 -83.50 31.00 1.31
CA SER A 155 -83.14 30.67 2.72
C SER A 155 -81.75 30.04 2.83
N ALA A 156 -80.77 30.75 3.43
CA ALA A 156 -79.44 30.19 3.75
C ALA A 156 -79.53 29.05 4.78
N THR A 157 -78.81 27.94 4.60
CA THR A 157 -78.81 26.77 5.51
C THR A 157 -77.80 26.93 6.65
N PHE A 158 -78.15 26.46 7.85
CA PHE A 158 -77.23 26.41 8.99
C PHE A 158 -76.36 25.14 8.94
N SER A 159 -75.03 25.25 9.05
CA SER A 159 -74.11 24.10 9.07
C SER A 159 -72.90 24.32 9.99
N ALA A 160 -72.32 23.23 10.48
CA ALA A 160 -71.07 23.24 11.22
C ALA A 160 -70.17 22.10 10.73
N VAL A 161 -68.96 22.43 10.30
CA VAL A 161 -68.01 21.47 9.69
C VAL A 161 -66.66 21.56 10.39
N PRO A 162 -66.18 20.49 11.02
CA PRO A 162 -64.86 20.48 11.65
C PRO A 162 -63.77 20.42 10.59
N ALA A 163 -62.66 21.13 10.81
CA ALA A 163 -61.52 21.17 9.89
C ALA A 163 -60.78 19.82 9.78
N MET A 164 -60.89 18.98 10.81
CA MET A 164 -60.42 17.59 10.87
C MET A 164 -61.43 16.77 11.69
N PRO A 165 -61.47 15.42 11.61
CA PRO A 165 -62.27 14.61 12.52
C PRO A 165 -61.99 15.00 13.98
N LEU A 166 -63.04 15.14 14.79
CA LEU A 166 -62.92 15.48 16.22
C LEU A 166 -62.50 14.24 17.04
N SER A 167 -61.43 13.57 16.60
CA SER A 167 -60.82 12.42 17.26
C SER A 167 -59.41 12.77 17.71
N ALA A 168 -59.12 12.66 19.01
CA ALA A 168 -57.82 12.98 19.58
C ALA A 168 -57.27 11.84 20.44
N THR A 169 -55.94 11.78 20.58
CA THR A 169 -55.25 10.88 21.52
C THR A 169 -54.38 11.72 22.44
N GLY A 170 -54.46 11.46 23.75
CA GLY A 170 -53.63 12.11 24.77
C GLY A 170 -53.12 11.11 25.80
N GLN A 171 -52.11 11.50 26.57
CA GLN A 171 -51.61 10.71 27.69
C GLN A 171 -52.32 11.14 28.98
N GLN A 172 -52.55 10.20 29.90
CA GLN A 172 -53.14 10.52 31.20
C GLN A 172 -52.31 11.58 31.95
N GLY A 173 -52.96 12.69 32.35
CA GLY A 173 -52.33 13.82 33.04
C GLY A 173 -51.39 14.66 32.18
N GLY A 174 -51.24 14.34 30.89
CA GLY A 174 -50.35 15.06 29.98
C GLY A 174 -50.94 16.35 29.42
N ALA A 175 -50.21 16.97 28.50
CA ALA A 175 -50.70 18.14 27.77
C ALA A 175 -51.96 17.80 26.95
N ALA A 176 -52.86 18.78 26.85
CA ALA A 176 -54.03 18.71 26.01
C ALA A 176 -53.66 18.37 24.55
N PRO A 177 -54.35 17.41 23.90
CA PRO A 177 -54.27 17.24 22.45
C PRO A 177 -54.54 18.54 21.70
N SER A 178 -54.00 18.65 20.49
CA SER A 178 -54.18 19.84 19.65
C SER A 178 -55.67 20.15 19.41
N SER A 179 -56.02 21.42 19.50
CA SER A 179 -57.38 21.88 19.24
C SER A 179 -57.75 21.75 17.75
N VAL A 180 -59.02 21.48 17.48
CA VAL A 180 -59.58 21.44 16.12
C VAL A 180 -60.60 22.54 15.99
N ASP A 181 -60.59 23.25 14.87
CA ASP A 181 -61.57 24.29 14.62
C ASP A 181 -62.78 23.77 13.84
N VAL A 182 -63.95 24.27 14.21
CA VAL A 182 -65.23 24.01 13.55
C VAL A 182 -65.68 25.28 12.85
N ALA A 183 -65.82 25.22 11.52
CA ALA A 183 -66.37 26.30 10.73
C ALA A 183 -67.90 26.25 10.83
N ILE A 184 -68.51 27.35 11.28
CA ILE A 184 -69.96 27.49 11.44
C ILE A 184 -70.45 28.45 10.35
N SER A 185 -71.40 28.00 9.54
CA SER A 185 -72.13 28.83 8.59
C SER A 185 -73.53 29.12 9.13
N ALA A 186 -73.74 30.36 9.55
CA ALA A 186 -74.94 30.82 10.27
C ALA A 186 -75.31 32.27 9.89
N ALA A 187 -75.14 32.64 8.61
CA ALA A 187 -75.49 33.96 8.09
C ALA A 187 -76.87 34.46 8.59
N GLY A 188 -76.86 35.61 9.28
CA GLY A 188 -78.06 36.25 9.84
C GLY A 188 -78.63 35.61 11.11
N ARG A 189 -77.99 34.58 11.67
CA ARG A 189 -78.47 33.83 12.86
C ARG A 189 -77.53 33.99 14.03
N SER A 190 -78.06 33.88 15.24
CA SER A 190 -77.26 33.58 16.42
C SER A 190 -77.24 32.08 16.66
N TRP A 191 -76.14 31.57 17.20
CA TRP A 191 -75.95 30.15 17.48
C TRP A 191 -75.37 29.94 18.87
N ASN A 192 -75.67 28.78 19.45
CA ASN A 192 -75.16 28.31 20.74
C ASN A 192 -74.54 26.92 20.55
N ALA A 193 -73.38 26.68 21.15
CA ALA A 193 -72.67 25.41 21.11
C ALA A 193 -72.62 24.79 22.51
N VAL A 194 -73.10 23.55 22.60
CA VAL A 194 -73.14 22.76 23.83
C VAL A 194 -72.24 21.55 23.67
N SER A 195 -71.26 21.44 24.56
CA SER A 195 -70.42 20.25 24.67
C SER A 195 -71.16 19.16 25.44
N GLY A 196 -71.18 17.93 24.91
CA GLY A 196 -71.75 16.77 25.59
C GLY A 196 -70.84 16.17 26.68
N ALA A 197 -69.65 16.72 26.92
CA ALA A 197 -68.78 16.27 28.01
C ALA A 197 -67.90 17.39 28.57
N SER A 198 -67.59 17.30 29.86
CA SER A 198 -66.76 18.29 30.56
C SER A 198 -65.30 18.34 30.09
N TRP A 199 -64.79 17.24 29.51
CA TRP A 199 -63.44 17.16 28.92
C TRP A 199 -63.33 17.78 27.53
N LEU A 200 -64.44 18.11 26.88
CA LEU A 200 -64.43 18.80 25.59
C LEU A 200 -64.74 20.28 25.83
N LYS A 201 -63.75 21.14 25.59
CA LYS A 201 -63.83 22.59 25.82
C LYS A 201 -64.10 23.34 24.53
N LEU A 202 -64.92 24.37 24.63
CA LEU A 202 -65.32 25.23 23.53
C LEU A 202 -64.73 26.62 23.75
N GLY A 203 -64.05 27.16 22.73
CA GLY A 203 -63.46 28.51 22.80
C GLY A 203 -64.53 29.59 22.99
N THR A 204 -65.73 29.37 22.44
CA THR A 204 -66.93 30.18 22.69
C THR A 204 -68.17 29.28 22.74
N ALA A 205 -69.11 29.57 23.63
CA ALA A 205 -70.37 28.79 23.75
C ALA A 205 -71.52 29.38 22.91
N SER A 206 -71.32 30.55 22.29
CA SER A 206 -72.31 31.19 21.42
C SER A 206 -71.66 32.21 20.50
N GLY A 207 -72.34 32.54 19.40
CA GLY A 207 -71.92 33.56 18.45
C GLY A 207 -73.06 34.00 17.52
N SER A 208 -72.71 34.81 16.52
CA SER A 208 -73.65 35.29 15.50
C SER A 208 -72.99 35.34 14.13
N GLY A 209 -73.74 35.01 13.08
CA GLY A 209 -73.18 34.92 11.73
C GLY A 209 -72.19 33.79 11.57
N ASP A 210 -71.49 33.79 10.44
CA ASP A 210 -70.45 32.80 10.15
C ASP A 210 -69.26 32.99 11.10
N ALA A 211 -68.75 31.89 11.66
CA ALA A 211 -67.76 31.94 12.74
C ALA A 211 -66.85 30.70 12.75
N ARG A 212 -65.76 30.79 13.53
CA ARG A 212 -64.85 29.68 13.81
C ARG A 212 -64.92 29.35 15.30
N LEU A 213 -65.35 28.14 15.62
CA LEU A 213 -65.38 27.61 16.97
C LEU A 213 -64.16 26.71 17.21
N THR A 214 -63.23 27.15 18.05
CA THR A 214 -62.10 26.30 18.47
C THR A 214 -62.56 25.28 19.51
N VAL A 215 -62.31 24.01 19.25
CA VAL A 215 -62.63 22.88 20.13
C VAL A 215 -61.33 22.30 20.67
N SER A 216 -61.17 22.26 21.98
CA SER A 216 -59.98 21.72 22.65
C SER A 216 -60.35 20.60 23.63
N TYR A 217 -59.35 19.79 23.98
CA TYR A 217 -59.52 18.59 24.80
C TYR A 217 -58.82 18.81 26.14
N ASP A 218 -59.53 18.56 27.23
CA ASP A 218 -59.02 18.59 28.58
C ASP A 218 -58.88 17.16 29.10
N VAL A 219 -57.64 16.68 29.13
CA VAL A 219 -57.29 15.32 29.58
C VAL A 219 -57.06 15.26 31.10
N SER A 220 -57.19 16.39 31.81
CA SER A 220 -56.94 16.43 33.25
C SER A 220 -58.00 15.62 34.01
N GLY A 221 -57.55 14.74 34.91
CA GLY A 221 -58.43 13.89 35.72
C GLY A 221 -59.13 12.74 35.00
N LEU A 222 -58.90 12.53 33.70
CA LEU A 222 -59.42 11.38 32.97
C LEU A 222 -58.57 10.12 33.24
N ALA A 223 -59.22 8.97 33.43
CA ALA A 223 -58.54 7.67 33.50
C ALA A 223 -58.19 7.15 32.08
N GLN A 224 -57.31 6.15 32.00
CA GLN A 224 -57.03 5.45 30.74
C GLN A 224 -58.33 4.88 30.14
N GLY A 225 -58.56 5.10 28.84
CA GLY A 225 -59.73 4.57 28.15
C GLY A 225 -60.17 5.42 26.95
N ASN A 226 -61.24 4.95 26.31
CA ASN A 226 -61.85 5.62 25.17
C ASN A 226 -63.09 6.40 25.63
N TYR A 227 -63.12 7.69 25.32
CA TYR A 227 -64.21 8.60 25.64
C TYR A 227 -64.88 9.03 24.34
N SER A 228 -66.21 9.04 24.33
CA SER A 228 -67.02 9.50 23.20
C SER A 228 -68.11 10.46 23.68
N THR A 229 -68.32 11.54 22.94
CA THR A 229 -69.41 12.48 23.18
C THR A 229 -69.87 13.13 21.87
N THR A 230 -70.83 14.03 21.93
CA THR A 230 -71.29 14.84 20.81
C THR A 230 -71.16 16.33 21.11
N LEU A 231 -70.71 17.11 20.14
CA LEU A 231 -70.79 18.57 20.15
C LEU A 231 -72.05 19.00 19.37
N THR A 232 -72.99 19.64 20.05
CA THR A 232 -74.24 20.11 19.45
C THR A 232 -74.20 21.62 19.29
N ILE A 233 -74.43 22.11 18.08
CA ILE A 233 -74.47 23.55 17.78
C ILE A 233 -75.86 23.87 17.25
N SER A 234 -76.58 24.76 17.91
CA SER A 234 -77.98 25.10 17.61
C SER A 234 -78.13 26.57 17.25
N ALA A 235 -78.83 26.88 16.18
CA ALA A 235 -79.21 28.23 15.79
C ALA A 235 -80.52 28.67 16.46
N ASN A 236 -80.72 29.97 16.58
CA ASN A 236 -81.90 30.59 17.19
C ASN A 236 -83.21 30.38 16.40
N ASP A 237 -83.13 29.85 15.18
CA ASP A 237 -84.28 29.46 14.35
C ASP A 237 -84.65 27.97 14.48
N GLY A 238 -83.98 27.23 15.38
CA GLY A 238 -84.28 25.83 15.69
C GLY A 238 -83.46 24.80 14.89
N GLN A 239 -82.61 25.23 13.95
CA GLN A 239 -81.69 24.32 13.26
C GLN A 239 -80.52 23.91 14.16
N SER A 240 -80.01 22.68 14.02
CA SER A 240 -78.85 22.22 14.79
C SER A 240 -77.95 21.27 14.00
N ALA A 241 -76.66 21.26 14.34
CA ALA A 241 -75.64 20.35 13.84
C ALA A 241 -75.01 19.58 15.00
N VAL A 242 -74.92 18.25 14.89
CA VAL A 242 -74.36 17.36 15.93
C VAL A 242 -73.12 16.67 15.38
N LEU A 243 -71.97 16.90 16.01
CA LEU A 243 -70.67 16.36 15.60
C LEU A 243 -70.18 15.30 16.61
N PRO A 244 -69.85 14.06 16.18
CA PRO A 244 -69.28 13.06 17.06
C PRO A 244 -67.83 13.43 17.44
N VAL A 245 -67.49 13.24 18.71
CA VAL A 245 -66.15 13.52 19.26
C VAL A 245 -65.63 12.30 19.99
N ALA A 246 -64.38 11.92 19.72
CA ALA A 246 -63.69 10.81 20.37
C ALA A 246 -62.36 11.27 20.98
N LEU A 247 -62.07 10.80 22.19
CA LEU A 247 -60.80 11.04 22.87
C LEU A 247 -60.28 9.71 23.44
N THR A 248 -59.10 9.30 23.02
CA THR A 248 -58.41 8.11 23.57
C THR A 248 -57.35 8.59 24.56
N VAL A 249 -57.44 8.16 25.82
CA VAL A 249 -56.45 8.44 26.85
C VAL A 249 -55.59 7.20 27.06
N LEU A 250 -54.31 7.29 26.71
CA LEU A 250 -53.32 6.23 26.86
C LEU A 250 -52.63 6.29 28.24
N PRO A 251 -52.11 5.16 28.75
CA PRO A 251 -51.30 5.16 29.96
C PRO A 251 -49.93 5.81 29.69
N PRO A 252 -49.39 6.59 30.63
CA PRO A 252 -48.11 7.25 30.45
C PRO A 252 -46.97 6.24 30.41
N GLY A 253 -45.97 6.53 29.58
CA GLY A 253 -44.82 5.68 29.34
C GLY A 253 -43.50 6.43 29.49
N LEU A 254 -42.44 5.67 29.79
CA LEU A 254 -41.07 6.18 29.75
C LEU A 254 -40.56 6.22 28.30
N VAL A 255 -40.04 7.37 27.90
CA VAL A 255 -39.41 7.64 26.62
C VAL A 255 -37.90 7.78 26.84
N LEU A 256 -37.13 7.07 26.01
CA LEU A 256 -35.66 7.14 26.00
C LEU A 256 -35.21 7.93 24.77
N GLY A 257 -34.14 8.71 24.91
CA GLY A 257 -33.48 9.36 23.76
C GLY A 257 -32.84 8.38 22.77
N SER A 258 -32.69 7.11 23.14
CA SER A 258 -32.19 6.03 22.30
C SER A 258 -32.79 4.70 22.72
N ASN A 259 -33.16 3.86 21.74
CA ASN A 259 -33.76 2.55 22.00
C ASN A 259 -32.73 1.41 22.13
N SER A 260 -31.47 1.67 21.81
CA SER A 260 -30.33 0.76 22.02
C SER A 260 -29.04 1.57 22.04
N VAL A 261 -27.99 1.04 22.65
CA VAL A 261 -26.66 1.66 22.68
C VAL A 261 -25.61 0.66 22.19
N THR A 262 -24.66 1.11 21.38
CA THR A 262 -23.52 0.27 20.96
C THR A 262 -22.21 0.99 21.25
N PHE A 263 -21.32 0.34 21.97
CA PHE A 263 -19.93 0.73 22.12
C PHE A 263 -19.08 -0.02 21.09
N THR A 264 -18.21 0.68 20.36
CA THR A 264 -17.21 0.06 19.48
C THR A 264 -15.83 0.59 19.86
N ALA A 265 -14.92 -0.30 20.24
CA ALA A 265 -13.60 0.09 20.68
C ALA A 265 -12.53 -0.96 20.36
N ILE A 266 -11.28 -0.50 20.33
CA ILE A 266 -10.12 -1.39 20.34
C ILE A 266 -9.90 -1.86 21.78
N ASN A 267 -9.69 -3.17 21.97
CA ASN A 267 -9.38 -3.73 23.27
C ASN A 267 -8.14 -3.05 23.86
N GLY A 268 -8.25 -2.60 25.10
CA GLY A 268 -7.20 -1.88 25.82
C GLY A 268 -7.08 -0.39 25.49
N ALA A 269 -7.88 0.16 24.57
CA ALA A 269 -8.04 1.60 24.38
C ALA A 269 -9.12 2.20 25.30
N PRO A 270 -9.09 3.51 25.58
CA PRO A 270 -10.21 4.18 26.27
C PRO A 270 -11.53 4.04 25.50
N ILE A 271 -12.61 3.71 26.20
CA ILE A 271 -13.96 3.57 25.62
C ILE A 271 -14.79 4.81 26.01
N PRO A 272 -15.27 5.61 25.05
CA PRO A 272 -16.10 6.77 25.35
C PRO A 272 -17.44 6.38 25.99
N SER A 273 -17.87 7.12 27.00
CA SER A 273 -19.19 6.98 27.62
C SER A 273 -20.32 7.35 26.65
N GLN A 274 -21.51 6.78 26.83
CA GLN A 274 -22.70 7.09 26.05
C GLN A 274 -23.76 7.76 26.93
N ILE A 275 -24.48 8.75 26.42
CA ILE A 275 -25.47 9.50 27.20
C ILE A 275 -26.87 9.15 26.68
N VAL A 276 -27.78 8.83 27.59
CA VAL A 276 -29.19 8.52 27.27
C VAL A 276 -30.09 9.48 28.04
N SER A 277 -30.97 10.19 27.35
CA SER A 277 -32.00 11.02 27.99
C SER A 277 -33.21 10.16 28.37
N LEU A 278 -33.82 10.52 29.50
CA LEU A 278 -34.98 9.87 30.10
C LEU A 278 -36.08 10.91 30.30
N ASP A 279 -37.27 10.66 29.79
CA ASP A 279 -38.43 11.50 30.03
C ASP A 279 -39.71 10.66 30.00
N THR A 280 -40.83 11.22 30.43
CA THR A 280 -42.16 10.62 30.27
C THR A 280 -42.86 11.26 29.07
N ASP A 281 -43.66 10.48 28.34
CA ASP A 281 -44.44 10.99 27.21
C ASP A 281 -45.47 12.07 27.61
N ASN A 282 -46.00 11.98 28.83
CA ASN A 282 -46.92 12.96 29.42
C ASN A 282 -46.23 14.18 30.07
N LYS A 283 -44.89 14.24 30.07
CA LYS A 283 -44.07 15.31 30.68
C LYS A 283 -44.29 15.53 32.18
N ILE A 284 -44.81 14.53 32.89
CA ILE A 284 -44.92 14.58 34.35
C ILE A 284 -43.67 13.96 34.99
N THR A 285 -43.01 14.75 35.84
CA THR A 285 -41.84 14.30 36.60
C THR A 285 -42.14 13.02 37.38
N THR A 286 -41.40 11.97 37.05
CA THR A 286 -41.54 10.64 37.62
C THR A 286 -40.18 10.18 38.14
N ALA A 287 -40.14 9.73 39.40
CA ALA A 287 -38.95 9.13 39.98
C ALA A 287 -38.61 7.81 39.25
N TRP A 288 -37.35 7.46 39.13
CA TRP A 288 -36.89 6.26 38.43
C TRP A 288 -35.65 5.67 39.09
N THR A 289 -35.43 4.38 38.85
CA THR A 289 -34.19 3.66 39.18
C THR A 289 -33.65 2.92 37.95
N ALA A 290 -32.34 2.70 37.87
CA ALA A 290 -31.69 1.98 36.79
C ALA A 290 -30.69 0.96 37.34
N ARG A 291 -30.67 -0.23 36.73
CA ARG A 291 -29.73 -1.31 37.06
C ARG A 291 -29.18 -1.94 35.80
N SER A 292 -27.89 -2.25 35.80
CA SER A 292 -27.26 -3.06 34.76
C SER A 292 -27.43 -4.54 35.07
N ASN A 293 -27.66 -5.37 34.05
CA ASN A 293 -27.63 -6.83 34.18
C ASN A 293 -26.26 -7.45 33.83
N ALA A 294 -25.28 -6.62 33.44
CA ALA A 294 -23.99 -7.06 32.96
C ALA A 294 -22.86 -6.41 33.77
N GLY A 295 -21.92 -7.24 34.25
CA GLY A 295 -20.81 -6.78 35.09
C GLY A 295 -19.83 -5.83 34.37
N TRP A 296 -19.79 -5.79 33.04
CA TRP A 296 -18.93 -4.87 32.28
C TRP A 296 -19.59 -3.49 32.03
N LEU A 297 -20.88 -3.34 32.35
CA LEU A 297 -21.66 -2.16 32.01
C LEU A 297 -22.13 -1.45 33.28
N SER A 298 -21.82 -0.16 33.39
CA SER A 298 -22.27 0.70 34.49
C SER A 298 -23.15 1.85 34.00
N VAL A 299 -24.03 2.32 34.87
CA VAL A 299 -24.98 3.39 34.62
C VAL A 299 -24.94 4.38 35.80
N SER A 300 -24.85 5.67 35.52
CA SER A 300 -24.84 6.72 36.54
C SER A 300 -25.56 8.00 36.07
N PRO A 301 -26.46 8.59 36.89
CA PRO A 301 -26.90 8.11 38.20
C PRO A 301 -27.78 6.85 38.09
N THR A 302 -27.88 6.05 39.16
CA THR A 302 -28.73 4.85 39.25
C THR A 302 -30.16 5.15 39.70
N ALA A 303 -30.46 6.40 40.08
CA ALA A 303 -31.80 6.86 40.40
C ALA A 303 -31.92 8.38 40.15
N GLY A 304 -33.14 8.87 39.95
CA GLY A 304 -33.42 10.29 39.74
C GLY A 304 -34.90 10.55 39.44
N SER A 305 -35.20 11.72 38.85
CA SER A 305 -36.56 12.09 38.40
C SER A 305 -36.53 12.65 36.98
N THR A 306 -37.54 12.36 36.15
CA THR A 306 -37.63 12.87 34.76
C THR A 306 -38.01 14.37 34.69
N PRO A 307 -37.57 15.12 33.67
CA PRO A 307 -36.58 14.78 32.64
C PRO A 307 -35.17 14.63 33.22
N ALA A 308 -34.43 13.61 32.80
CA ALA A 308 -33.07 13.31 33.27
C ALA A 308 -32.15 12.86 32.13
N THR A 309 -30.84 12.81 32.40
CA THR A 309 -29.86 12.11 31.57
C THR A 309 -29.11 11.11 32.42
N THR A 310 -28.78 9.96 31.83
CA THR A 310 -27.92 8.95 32.44
C THR A 310 -26.73 8.66 31.53
N VAL A 311 -25.58 8.44 32.15
CA VAL A 311 -24.32 8.14 31.47
C VAL A 311 -24.04 6.66 31.61
N LEU A 312 -23.87 5.99 30.47
CA LEU A 312 -23.45 4.61 30.37
C LEU A 312 -21.95 4.56 30.14
N THR A 313 -21.26 3.83 31.00
CA THR A 313 -19.82 3.60 30.91
C THR A 313 -19.55 2.10 30.86
N VAL A 314 -18.53 1.70 30.10
CA VAL A 314 -17.96 0.36 30.26
C VAL A 314 -17.08 0.42 31.51
N ASP A 315 -17.39 -0.39 32.52
CA ASP A 315 -16.67 -0.43 33.79
C ASP A 315 -15.31 -1.12 33.60
N PRO A 316 -14.18 -0.38 33.67
CA PRO A 316 -12.86 -0.97 33.48
C PRO A 316 -12.36 -1.73 34.72
N THR A 317 -13.08 -1.71 35.85
CA THR A 317 -12.63 -2.29 37.13
C THR A 317 -12.98 -3.76 37.32
N ILE A 318 -13.83 -4.33 36.45
CA ILE A 318 -14.38 -5.69 36.61
C ILE A 318 -13.61 -6.76 35.81
N GLY A 319 -12.48 -6.40 35.19
CA GLY A 319 -11.47 -7.35 34.69
C GLY A 319 -11.16 -7.23 33.19
N THR A 320 -10.14 -7.97 32.75
CA THR A 320 -9.62 -7.96 31.39
C THR A 320 -10.62 -8.57 30.40
N LEU A 321 -11.48 -7.76 29.79
CA LEU A 321 -12.36 -8.21 28.71
C LEU A 321 -11.52 -8.50 27.46
N ALA A 322 -11.49 -9.76 27.04
CA ALA A 322 -10.89 -10.14 25.77
C ALA A 322 -11.72 -9.58 24.60
N SER A 323 -11.13 -9.53 23.41
CA SER A 323 -11.82 -9.07 22.22
C SER A 323 -12.98 -9.99 21.87
N ASN A 324 -14.21 -9.47 21.92
CA ASN A 324 -15.44 -10.17 21.56
C ASN A 324 -16.60 -9.17 21.48
N VAL A 325 -17.76 -9.67 21.06
CA VAL A 325 -19.04 -8.97 21.17
C VAL A 325 -19.71 -9.37 22.49
N TYR A 326 -19.96 -8.38 23.34
CA TYR A 326 -20.65 -8.54 24.61
C TYR A 326 -22.05 -7.91 24.54
N THR A 327 -23.04 -8.59 25.11
CA THR A 327 -24.41 -8.09 25.20
C THR A 327 -24.80 -7.88 26.65
N GLY A 328 -25.58 -6.83 26.90
CA GLY A 328 -26.05 -6.43 28.20
C GLY A 328 -27.28 -5.53 28.04
N ALA A 329 -27.87 -5.14 29.15
CA ALA A 329 -28.99 -4.23 29.16
C ALA A 329 -29.04 -3.41 30.45
N ILE A 330 -29.52 -2.18 30.32
CA ILE A 330 -29.92 -1.36 31.46
C ILE A 330 -31.43 -1.47 31.60
N THR A 331 -31.85 -1.94 32.77
CA THR A 331 -33.25 -1.97 33.16
C THR A 331 -33.59 -0.71 33.92
N ILE A 332 -34.55 0.07 33.42
CA ILE A 332 -35.01 1.34 33.98
C ILE A 332 -36.42 1.16 34.50
N THR A 333 -36.60 1.34 35.80
CA THR A 333 -37.87 1.16 36.50
C THR A 333 -38.38 2.53 36.99
N PRO A 334 -39.25 3.21 36.21
CA PRO A 334 -39.98 4.40 36.66
C PRO A 334 -41.05 4.05 37.70
N THR A 335 -41.28 4.93 38.67
CA THR A 335 -42.30 4.75 39.72
C THR A 335 -43.70 4.83 39.12
N GLY A 336 -44.49 3.77 39.27
CA GLY A 336 -45.89 3.74 38.83
C GLY A 336 -46.11 3.57 37.32
N LEU A 337 -45.05 3.39 36.53
CA LEU A 337 -45.12 3.12 35.08
C LEU A 337 -44.46 1.76 34.75
N ALA A 338 -44.64 1.28 33.52
CA ALA A 338 -44.01 0.05 33.06
C ALA A 338 -42.47 0.17 32.98
N GLU A 339 -41.77 -0.89 33.38
CA GLU A 339 -40.32 -1.01 33.25
C GLU A 339 -39.88 -0.97 31.77
N ARG A 340 -38.73 -0.33 31.51
CA ARG A 340 -38.14 -0.27 30.17
C ARG A 340 -36.74 -0.88 30.20
N THR A 341 -36.47 -1.79 29.26
CA THR A 341 -35.12 -2.36 29.07
C THR A 341 -34.45 -1.68 27.89
N LEU A 342 -33.23 -1.17 28.09
CA LEU A 342 -32.37 -0.60 27.06
C LEU A 342 -31.27 -1.61 26.71
N PRO A 343 -31.31 -2.26 25.53
CA PRO A 343 -30.26 -3.15 25.07
C PRO A 343 -28.95 -2.38 24.82
N VAL A 344 -27.84 -2.98 25.23
CA VAL A 344 -26.50 -2.42 25.08
C VAL A 344 -25.54 -3.49 24.53
N THR A 345 -24.83 -3.15 23.46
CA THR A 345 -23.82 -4.02 22.84
C THR A 345 -22.44 -3.38 22.96
N LEU A 346 -21.42 -4.17 23.25
CA LEU A 346 -20.01 -3.77 23.21
C LEU A 346 -19.26 -4.64 22.19
N ASP A 347 -18.79 -4.04 21.10
CA ASP A 347 -17.90 -4.65 20.10
C ASP A 347 -16.44 -4.28 20.44
N LEU A 348 -15.72 -5.20 21.08
CA LEU A 348 -14.28 -5.08 21.35
C LEU A 348 -13.46 -5.82 20.30
N ARG A 349 -12.69 -5.04 19.53
CA ARG A 349 -11.79 -5.58 18.50
C ARG A 349 -10.39 -5.74 19.05
N ARG A 350 -9.69 -6.77 18.56
CA ARG A 350 -8.30 -7.04 18.94
C ARG A 350 -7.40 -5.87 18.59
N ALA A 351 -6.51 -5.52 19.52
CA ALA A 351 -5.47 -4.54 19.26
C ALA A 351 -4.53 -5.03 18.14
N SER A 352 -3.85 -4.10 17.50
CA SER A 352 -2.87 -4.37 16.44
C SER A 352 -1.53 -3.82 16.90
N LEU A 353 -0.56 -4.72 17.09
CA LEU A 353 0.83 -4.35 17.31
C LEU A 353 1.50 -4.26 15.94
N GLN A 354 2.03 -3.08 15.62
CA GLN A 354 2.71 -2.82 14.36
C GLN A 354 4.18 -2.53 14.63
N ALA A 355 5.02 -2.87 13.66
CA ALA A 355 6.46 -2.64 13.67
C ALA A 355 6.86 -1.73 12.51
N SER A 356 7.90 -0.91 12.73
CA SER A 356 8.44 -0.02 11.69
C SER A 356 9.00 -0.76 10.47
N THR A 357 9.44 -2.01 10.64
CA THR A 357 9.89 -2.91 9.57
C THR A 357 9.69 -4.37 10.00
N GLN A 358 9.59 -5.27 9.01
CA GLN A 358 9.50 -6.72 9.19
C GLN A 358 10.84 -7.43 8.93
N THR A 359 11.83 -6.72 8.37
CA THR A 359 13.16 -7.25 8.10
C THR A 359 14.23 -6.26 8.55
N MET A 360 15.30 -6.76 9.12
CA MET A 360 16.43 -5.96 9.58
C MET A 360 17.73 -6.74 9.38
N THR A 361 18.74 -6.11 8.78
CA THR A 361 20.03 -6.73 8.53
C THR A 361 21.14 -5.91 9.17
N LEU A 362 21.84 -6.53 10.13
CA LEU A 362 23.02 -5.99 10.78
C LEU A 362 24.29 -6.34 9.98
N GLY A 363 25.39 -5.60 10.17
CA GLY A 363 26.67 -5.86 9.48
C GLY A 363 26.87 -5.11 8.16
N GLY A 364 25.86 -4.36 7.71
CA GLY A 364 25.90 -3.59 6.46
C GLY A 364 25.95 -4.47 5.21
N VAL A 365 26.12 -3.83 4.05
CA VAL A 365 26.05 -4.48 2.72
C VAL A 365 27.13 -5.55 2.55
N TYR A 366 28.35 -5.26 2.99
CA TYR A 366 29.49 -6.17 2.83
C TYR A 366 29.71 -7.10 4.03
N GLY A 367 28.96 -6.95 5.13
CA GLY A 367 29.16 -7.74 6.34
C GLY A 367 30.36 -7.29 7.18
N ARG A 368 30.66 -5.99 7.22
CA ARG A 368 31.83 -5.40 7.92
C ARG A 368 31.50 -4.16 8.75
N ASP A 369 30.26 -3.68 8.74
CA ASP A 369 29.82 -2.55 9.59
C ASP A 369 29.01 -3.05 10.79
N PHE A 370 29.70 -3.19 11.92
CA PHE A 370 29.11 -3.62 13.19
C PHE A 370 29.03 -2.47 14.22
N SER A 371 29.44 -1.27 13.84
CA SER A 371 29.44 -0.09 14.69
C SER A 371 28.04 0.52 14.80
N SER A 372 27.27 0.44 13.72
CA SER A 372 25.93 0.98 13.61
C SER A 372 24.92 0.14 14.42
N SER A 373 23.96 0.85 15.02
CA SER A 373 22.84 0.24 15.72
C SER A 373 21.55 0.59 14.97
N GLN A 374 20.60 -0.34 14.90
CA GLN A 374 19.39 -0.20 14.07
C GLN A 374 18.15 -0.13 14.95
N ASN A 375 17.32 0.89 14.72
CA ASN A 375 16.11 1.13 15.50
C ASN A 375 14.93 0.30 14.97
N TRP A 376 14.19 -0.28 15.90
CA TRP A 376 12.92 -0.95 15.66
C TRP A 376 11.86 -0.32 16.55
N THR A 377 10.82 0.24 15.94
CA THR A 377 9.75 0.93 16.68
C THR A 377 8.48 0.10 16.60
N LEU A 378 7.89 -0.15 17.76
CA LEU A 378 6.61 -0.80 17.94
C LEU A 378 5.53 0.24 18.22
N THR A 379 4.35 0.09 17.63
CA THR A 379 3.17 0.91 17.94
C THR A 379 1.98 0.00 18.22
N LEU A 380 1.16 0.38 19.20
CA LEU A 380 -0.04 -0.35 19.58
C LEU A 380 -1.23 0.60 19.52
N ASN A 381 -2.31 0.21 18.84
CA ASN A 381 -3.49 1.06 18.63
C ASN A 381 -4.40 1.24 19.87
N THR A 382 -3.82 1.29 21.07
CA THR A 382 -4.49 1.45 22.37
C THR A 382 -4.53 2.90 22.87
N SER A 383 -4.30 3.86 21.97
CA SER A 383 -4.25 5.29 22.29
C SER A 383 -3.21 5.59 23.37
N THR A 384 -3.62 6.19 24.49
CA THR A 384 -2.74 6.55 25.61
C THR A 384 -2.44 5.38 26.55
N ASN A 385 -3.27 4.33 26.54
CA ASN A 385 -3.10 3.18 27.43
C ASN A 385 -1.92 2.32 26.99
N SER A 386 -0.95 2.15 27.89
CA SER A 386 0.27 1.39 27.64
C SER A 386 0.17 -0.05 28.12
N TRP A 387 0.65 -0.97 27.29
CA TRP A 387 0.62 -2.41 27.54
C TRP A 387 2.02 -3.01 27.55
N PRO A 388 2.32 -3.98 28.43
CA PRO A 388 3.63 -4.60 28.49
C PRO A 388 3.91 -5.38 27.20
N TRP A 389 5.12 -5.26 26.68
CA TRP A 389 5.61 -6.05 25.57
C TRP A 389 6.97 -6.68 25.93
N GLN A 390 7.28 -7.79 25.29
CA GLN A 390 8.54 -8.52 25.47
C GLN A 390 8.99 -9.14 24.15
N LEU A 391 10.30 -9.12 23.88
CA LEU A 391 10.91 -9.85 22.77
C LEU A 391 11.04 -11.34 23.09
N SER A 392 10.92 -12.17 22.06
CA SER A 392 11.42 -13.54 22.07
C SER A 392 12.93 -13.58 22.32
N SER A 393 13.46 -14.77 22.61
CA SER A 393 14.91 -14.98 22.74
C SER A 393 15.65 -14.48 21.50
N LEU A 394 16.72 -13.71 21.71
CA LEU A 394 17.57 -13.21 20.65
C LEU A 394 18.63 -14.27 20.26
N PRO A 395 19.09 -14.27 19.00
CA PRO A 395 20.29 -15.00 18.64
C PRO A 395 21.54 -14.42 19.35
N ASP A 396 22.53 -15.27 19.62
CA ASP A 396 23.76 -14.88 20.35
C ASP A 396 24.57 -13.78 19.64
N TRP A 397 24.42 -13.67 18.31
CA TRP A 397 25.04 -12.64 17.48
C TRP A 397 24.33 -11.28 17.50
N ALA A 398 23.26 -11.11 18.28
CA ALA A 398 22.56 -9.83 18.42
C ALA A 398 22.42 -9.40 19.88
N THR A 399 22.35 -8.09 20.07
CA THR A 399 21.94 -7.45 21.34
C THR A 399 20.85 -6.44 21.10
N VAL A 400 20.13 -6.14 22.17
CA VAL A 400 19.13 -5.10 22.22
C VAL A 400 19.35 -4.25 23.45
N ASN A 401 19.06 -2.95 23.39
CA ASN A 401 19.10 -2.08 24.57
C ASN A 401 17.91 -2.34 25.53
N THR A 402 16.72 -2.63 25.01
CA THR A 402 15.51 -2.95 25.78
C THR A 402 14.81 -4.17 25.18
N ALA A 403 14.76 -5.27 25.92
CA ALA A 403 14.08 -6.51 25.50
C ALA A 403 12.60 -6.56 25.93
N ALA A 404 12.17 -5.63 26.78
CA ALA A 404 10.80 -5.51 27.25
C ALA A 404 10.52 -4.06 27.65
N GLY A 405 9.24 -3.69 27.71
CA GLY A 405 8.80 -2.36 28.12
C GLY A 405 7.30 -2.24 28.04
N THR A 406 6.79 -1.02 27.89
CA THR A 406 5.38 -0.76 27.61
C THR A 406 5.21 -0.06 26.27
N VAL A 407 4.12 -0.33 25.55
CA VAL A 407 3.82 0.25 24.24
C VAL A 407 2.37 0.72 24.17
N ASN A 408 2.14 1.86 23.52
CA ASN A 408 0.84 2.43 23.20
C ASN A 408 0.89 3.06 21.80
N GLN A 409 0.00 4.01 21.50
CA GLN A 409 -0.05 4.64 20.18
C GLN A 409 1.14 5.58 19.91
N ALA A 410 1.77 6.16 20.94
CA ALA A 410 2.98 6.97 20.79
C ALA A 410 4.21 6.11 20.39
N GLY A 411 4.13 4.81 20.66
CA GLY A 411 5.14 3.82 20.29
C GLY A 411 6.23 3.62 21.33
N ALA A 412 6.97 2.54 21.16
CA ALA A 412 8.14 2.17 21.94
C ALA A 412 9.26 1.78 20.98
N SER A 413 10.46 2.33 21.17
CA SER A 413 11.62 2.02 20.33
C SER A 413 12.61 1.16 21.08
N THR A 414 13.18 0.21 20.37
CA THR A 414 14.30 -0.59 20.81
C THR A 414 15.36 -0.60 19.71
N THR A 415 16.62 -0.81 20.07
CA THR A 415 17.75 -0.72 19.14
C THR A 415 18.52 -2.02 19.17
N PHE A 416 18.67 -2.62 17.99
CA PHE A 416 19.47 -3.82 17.77
C PHE A 416 20.92 -3.45 17.42
N LYS A 417 21.87 -4.19 17.97
CA LYS A 417 23.30 -4.08 17.66
C LYS A 417 23.91 -5.46 17.47
N ALA A 418 24.82 -5.56 16.49
CA ALA A 418 25.52 -6.80 16.17
C ALA A 418 26.55 -7.19 17.23
N LYS A 419 26.75 -8.50 17.39
CA LYS A 419 27.88 -9.15 18.07
C LYS A 419 28.61 -10.02 17.04
N PRO A 420 29.52 -9.45 16.23
CA PRO A 420 30.16 -10.18 15.13
C PRO A 420 30.95 -11.41 15.62
N ASP A 421 31.59 -11.36 16.79
CA ASP A 421 32.38 -12.46 17.34
C ASP A 421 31.56 -13.74 17.61
N GLN A 422 30.22 -13.61 17.73
CA GLN A 422 29.28 -14.71 17.95
C GLN A 422 28.53 -15.11 16.67
N ALA A 423 28.84 -14.47 15.54
CA ALA A 423 28.27 -14.78 14.25
C ALA A 423 29.20 -15.65 13.41
N ALA A 424 28.63 -16.57 12.66
CA ALA A 424 29.35 -17.28 11.61
C ALA A 424 29.56 -16.35 10.40
N VAL A 425 30.67 -16.55 9.67
CA VAL A 425 30.88 -15.90 8.36
C VAL A 425 29.75 -16.31 7.40
N GLY A 426 29.22 -15.35 6.66
CA GLY A 426 28.08 -15.49 5.78
C GLY A 426 26.86 -14.70 6.25
N VAL A 427 25.67 -15.17 5.87
CA VAL A 427 24.39 -14.59 6.27
C VAL A 427 23.72 -15.53 7.27
N SER A 428 23.40 -15.03 8.45
CA SER A 428 22.61 -15.75 9.46
C SER A 428 21.33 -15.00 9.74
N SER A 429 20.19 -15.70 9.82
CA SER A 429 18.89 -15.08 10.12
C SER A 429 18.09 -15.85 11.16
N ARG A 430 17.26 -15.12 11.90
CA ARG A 430 16.31 -15.64 12.90
C ARG A 430 15.06 -14.77 12.95
N LEU A 431 13.93 -15.41 13.24
CA LEU A 431 12.70 -14.71 13.55
C LEU A 431 12.74 -14.23 15.02
N VAL A 432 12.53 -12.94 15.23
CA VAL A 432 12.37 -12.33 16.54
C VAL A 432 10.97 -11.73 16.61
N SER A 433 10.22 -12.03 17.66
CA SER A 433 8.84 -11.55 17.83
C SER A 433 8.74 -10.67 19.06
N ALA A 434 8.11 -9.50 18.91
CA ALA A 434 7.63 -8.71 20.04
C ALA A 434 6.20 -9.15 20.36
N VAL A 435 5.95 -9.61 21.58
CA VAL A 435 4.62 -10.05 22.02
C VAL A 435 4.10 -9.10 23.09
N THR A 436 2.85 -8.66 22.97
CA THR A 436 2.14 -7.92 24.02
C THR A 436 0.84 -8.64 24.36
N LYS A 437 0.44 -8.56 25.62
CA LYS A 437 -0.82 -9.13 26.12
C LYS A 437 -1.76 -8.00 26.51
N VAL A 438 -2.79 -7.78 25.70
CA VAL A 438 -3.82 -6.74 25.90
C VAL A 438 -5.08 -7.42 26.41
N ASN A 439 -5.39 -7.23 27.70
CA ASN A 439 -6.60 -7.77 28.32
C ASN A 439 -6.89 -9.26 28.00
N GLY A 440 -5.84 -10.12 27.97
CA GLY A 440 -5.99 -11.54 27.66
C GLY A 440 -5.72 -11.91 26.20
N ASP A 441 -5.80 -10.96 25.26
CA ASP A 441 -5.39 -11.17 23.87
C ASP A 441 -3.87 -11.07 23.74
N SER A 442 -3.24 -12.08 23.13
CA SER A 442 -1.84 -12.01 22.70
C SER A 442 -1.79 -11.50 21.26
N VAL A 443 -1.05 -10.42 21.03
CA VAL A 443 -0.75 -9.89 19.70
C VAL A 443 0.75 -9.74 19.56
N GLN A 444 1.26 -9.94 18.35
CA GLN A 444 2.69 -9.94 18.08
C GLN A 444 3.03 -9.15 16.83
N ALA A 445 4.27 -8.65 16.80
CA ALA A 445 4.90 -8.11 15.62
C ALA A 445 6.22 -8.86 15.40
N ASP A 446 6.42 -9.32 14.17
CA ASP A 446 7.54 -10.18 13.81
C ASP A 446 8.62 -9.43 13.04
N LEU A 447 9.87 -9.80 13.29
CA LEU A 447 11.07 -9.27 12.67
C LEU A 447 11.96 -10.43 12.21
N VAL A 448 12.20 -10.53 10.91
CA VAL A 448 13.31 -11.35 10.40
C VAL A 448 14.59 -10.54 10.61
N LEU A 449 15.30 -10.87 11.70
CA LEU A 449 16.59 -10.28 12.02
C LEU A 449 17.67 -11.12 11.34
N ALA A 450 18.53 -10.46 10.57
CA ALA A 450 19.68 -11.05 9.92
C ALA A 450 20.96 -10.34 10.32
N ILE A 451 22.08 -11.06 10.23
CA ILE A 451 23.42 -10.50 10.29
C ILE A 451 24.19 -10.96 9.06
N ASN A 452 24.83 -9.99 8.41
CA ASN A 452 25.86 -10.20 7.42
C ASN A 452 27.21 -10.15 8.14
N LYS A 453 28.03 -11.20 8.04
CA LYS A 453 29.42 -11.18 8.51
C LYS A 453 30.34 -11.67 7.39
N ASP A 454 31.26 -10.82 6.96
CA ASP A 454 32.35 -11.22 6.07
C ASP A 454 33.44 -11.97 6.85
N GLN A 455 34.42 -12.51 6.14
CA GLN A 455 35.66 -12.95 6.73
C GLN A 455 36.52 -11.74 7.11
N HIS A 456 36.92 -11.65 8.38
CA HIS A 456 37.85 -10.65 8.86
C HIS A 456 39.27 -10.98 8.37
N LYS A 457 39.92 -10.01 7.73
CA LYS A 457 41.22 -10.17 7.07
C LYS A 457 42.09 -8.95 7.32
N LEU A 458 43.36 -9.21 7.60
CA LEU A 458 44.41 -8.22 7.35
C LEU A 458 44.75 -8.22 5.86
N LEU A 459 45.10 -7.05 5.32
CA LEU A 459 45.31 -6.83 3.89
C LEU A 459 46.56 -5.94 3.68
N PRO A 460 47.72 -6.53 3.31
CA PRO A 460 48.91 -5.76 2.98
C PRO A 460 48.70 -4.95 1.70
N SER A 461 49.26 -3.74 1.64
CA SER A 461 49.17 -2.86 0.48
C SER A 461 49.94 -3.40 -0.73
N GLU A 462 50.89 -4.30 -0.50
CA GLU A 462 51.72 -4.95 -1.51
C GLU A 462 51.96 -6.40 -1.08
N THR A 463 51.94 -7.34 -2.03
CA THR A 463 52.21 -8.77 -1.79
C THR A 463 53.52 -9.26 -2.41
N ALA A 464 54.30 -8.33 -3.00
CA ALA A 464 55.59 -8.59 -3.61
C ALA A 464 56.53 -7.42 -3.30
N VAL A 465 57.81 -7.71 -3.05
CA VAL A 465 58.85 -6.71 -2.79
C VAL A 465 60.12 -7.07 -3.55
N ALA A 466 60.60 -6.11 -4.33
CA ALA A 466 61.89 -6.19 -5.00
C ALA A 466 62.94 -5.35 -4.26
N PHE A 467 64.03 -6.00 -3.85
CA PHE A 467 65.23 -5.37 -3.34
C PHE A 467 66.39 -5.53 -4.33
N VAL A 468 67.30 -4.57 -4.30
CA VAL A 468 68.51 -4.57 -5.13
C VAL A 468 69.69 -4.03 -4.35
N SER A 469 70.82 -4.71 -4.49
CA SER A 469 72.13 -4.33 -3.98
C SER A 469 73.16 -4.48 -5.07
N THR A 470 73.75 -3.38 -5.49
CA THR A 470 74.91 -3.32 -6.38
C THR A 470 75.85 -2.21 -5.86
N PRO A 471 77.08 -2.06 -6.38
CA PRO A 471 77.98 -1.00 -5.93
C PRO A 471 77.40 0.44 -5.97
N GLY A 472 76.47 0.71 -6.89
CA GLY A 472 75.86 2.04 -7.09
C GLY A 472 74.35 2.11 -6.87
N TRP A 473 73.64 0.98 -6.75
CA TRP A 473 72.19 0.93 -6.50
C TRP A 473 71.91 0.17 -5.21
N VAL A 474 71.24 0.82 -4.26
CA VAL A 474 70.93 0.25 -2.95
C VAL A 474 69.48 0.54 -2.61
N ARG A 475 68.64 -0.48 -2.67
CA ARG A 475 67.28 -0.49 -2.11
C ARG A 475 67.17 -1.75 -1.27
N LEU A 476 67.41 -1.59 0.03
CA LEU A 476 67.41 -2.67 1.02
C LEU A 476 66.33 -2.52 2.09
N THR A 477 65.59 -1.41 2.06
CA THR A 477 64.53 -1.11 3.04
C THR A 477 63.23 -0.76 2.33
N ARG A 478 62.12 -1.33 2.81
CA ARG A 478 60.76 -1.06 2.32
C ARG A 478 59.78 -1.03 3.49
N THR A 479 58.74 -0.23 3.36
CA THR A 479 57.66 -0.15 4.34
C THR A 479 56.35 -0.51 3.65
N ILE A 480 55.62 -1.47 4.21
CA ILE A 480 54.32 -1.93 3.71
C ILE A 480 53.27 -1.60 4.77
N THR A 481 52.15 -1.01 4.35
CA THR A 481 51.00 -0.80 5.23
C THR A 481 50.10 -2.03 5.18
N VAL A 482 49.57 -2.47 6.32
CA VAL A 482 48.64 -3.57 6.45
C VAL A 482 47.33 -3.01 6.99
N SER A 483 46.30 -3.02 6.15
CA SER A 483 44.96 -2.59 6.52
C SER A 483 44.14 -3.72 7.10
N ASP A 484 43.05 -3.37 7.78
CA ASP A 484 42.06 -4.30 8.33
C ASP A 484 40.74 -4.07 7.60
N ASN A 485 40.15 -5.12 7.01
CA ASN A 485 38.93 -4.96 6.23
C ASN A 485 37.68 -4.63 7.07
N PHE A 486 37.73 -4.82 8.39
CA PHE A 486 36.70 -4.40 9.36
C PHE A 486 37.01 -3.03 9.95
N ASN A 487 38.15 -2.41 9.59
CA ASN A 487 38.67 -1.18 10.17
C ASN A 487 38.88 -1.27 11.70
N ASN A 488 39.18 -2.47 12.20
CA ASN A 488 39.39 -2.76 13.62
C ASN A 488 40.76 -3.41 13.88
N PHE A 489 41.84 -2.73 13.46
CA PHE A 489 43.19 -3.29 13.51
C PHE A 489 43.67 -3.49 14.96
N ALA A 490 43.65 -4.74 15.43
CA ALA A 490 44.07 -5.11 16.79
C ALA A 490 45.58 -5.41 16.93
N GLY A 491 46.36 -5.29 15.85
CA GLY A 491 47.78 -5.61 15.81
C GLY A 491 48.11 -6.87 15.02
N MET A 492 49.41 -7.07 14.80
CA MET A 492 49.94 -8.21 14.05
C MET A 492 51.34 -8.59 14.54
N SER A 493 51.79 -9.78 14.15
CA SER A 493 53.18 -10.22 14.17
C SER A 493 53.57 -10.69 12.77
N ALA A 494 54.86 -10.68 12.44
CA ALA A 494 55.34 -11.13 11.13
C ALA A 494 56.71 -11.82 11.25
N THR A 495 56.95 -12.80 10.39
CA THR A 495 58.21 -13.56 10.34
C THR A 495 58.65 -13.76 8.90
N SER A 496 59.97 -13.73 8.68
CA SER A 496 60.61 -14.14 7.41
C SER A 496 61.07 -15.59 7.52
N ASP A 497 61.00 -16.34 6.43
CA ASP A 497 61.61 -17.67 6.30
C ASP A 497 63.12 -17.63 5.97
N ALA A 498 63.67 -16.44 5.70
CA ALA A 498 65.07 -16.24 5.33
C ALA A 498 65.82 -15.34 6.31
N ALA A 499 67.03 -15.76 6.69
CA ALA A 499 67.87 -15.07 7.68
C ALA A 499 68.42 -13.71 7.20
N TRP A 500 68.53 -13.51 5.88
CA TRP A 500 69.00 -12.24 5.30
C TRP A 500 67.94 -11.14 5.33
N LEU A 501 66.68 -11.47 5.68
CA LEU A 501 65.57 -10.52 5.69
C LEU A 501 64.99 -10.38 7.10
N VAL A 502 65.09 -9.17 7.66
CA VAL A 502 64.49 -8.81 8.94
C VAL A 502 63.14 -8.12 8.69
N VAL A 503 62.14 -8.51 9.47
CA VAL A 503 60.78 -7.93 9.43
C VAL A 503 60.45 -7.32 10.79
N GLY A 504 60.41 -5.99 10.84
CA GLY A 504 59.90 -5.24 11.99
C GLY A 504 58.41 -4.94 11.85
N VAL A 505 57.67 -4.98 12.95
CA VAL A 505 56.27 -4.55 13.01
C VAL A 505 56.18 -3.26 13.83
N SER A 506 55.54 -2.23 13.27
CA SER A 506 55.27 -0.96 13.94
C SER A 506 53.85 -0.51 13.62
N ALA A 507 52.92 -0.72 14.56
CA ALA A 507 51.49 -0.51 14.37
C ALA A 507 50.97 -1.27 13.14
N ASP A 508 50.39 -0.57 12.17
CA ASP A 508 49.86 -1.09 10.90
C ASP A 508 50.93 -1.25 9.81
N LYS A 509 52.22 -1.11 10.14
CA LYS A 509 53.33 -1.14 9.17
C LYS A 509 54.28 -2.30 9.39
N LEU A 510 54.72 -2.89 8.28
CA LEU A 510 55.87 -3.78 8.20
C LEU A 510 57.06 -2.99 7.71
N ILE A 511 58.17 -3.04 8.44
CA ILE A 511 59.45 -2.45 8.06
C ILE A 511 60.37 -3.60 7.68
N LEU A 512 60.67 -3.70 6.39
CA LEU A 512 61.48 -4.77 5.83
C LEU A 512 62.91 -4.27 5.67
N THR A 513 63.90 -5.04 6.10
CA THR A 513 65.32 -4.70 5.94
C THR A 513 66.09 -5.93 5.49
N ALA A 514 66.69 -5.84 4.31
CA ALA A 514 67.49 -6.90 3.72
C ALA A 514 68.98 -6.66 3.95
N ASP A 515 69.71 -7.72 4.30
CA ASP A 515 71.17 -7.74 4.46
C ASP A 515 71.82 -8.62 3.37
N PRO A 516 72.48 -8.02 2.36
CA PRO A 516 73.15 -8.77 1.31
C PRO A 516 74.53 -9.33 1.72
N SER A 517 75.05 -9.01 2.91
CA SER A 517 76.46 -9.24 3.27
C SER A 517 76.93 -10.70 3.19
N GLN A 518 76.01 -11.65 3.39
CA GLN A 518 76.28 -13.09 3.32
C GLN A 518 75.76 -13.75 2.04
N LEU A 519 75.24 -12.97 1.09
CA LEU A 519 74.67 -13.47 -0.15
C LEU A 519 75.71 -13.47 -1.27
N LEU A 520 75.59 -14.43 -2.19
CA LEU A 520 76.46 -14.51 -3.35
C LEU A 520 76.15 -13.36 -4.32
N ASN A 521 77.20 -12.83 -4.96
CA ASN A 521 77.03 -11.86 -6.04
C ASN A 521 76.47 -12.52 -7.30
N ASP A 522 75.76 -11.73 -8.09
CA ASP A 522 75.04 -12.09 -9.31
C ASP A 522 74.04 -13.23 -9.10
N THR A 523 73.43 -13.28 -7.91
CA THR A 523 72.39 -14.25 -7.55
C THR A 523 71.10 -13.59 -7.08
N LEU A 524 69.99 -14.27 -7.36
CA LEU A 524 68.66 -13.95 -6.84
C LEU A 524 68.44 -14.72 -5.54
N SER A 525 68.18 -14.00 -4.45
CA SER A 525 67.69 -14.57 -3.19
C SER A 525 66.19 -14.29 -3.03
N THR A 526 65.44 -15.26 -2.53
CA THR A 526 63.99 -15.12 -2.30
C THR A 526 63.64 -15.43 -0.84
N ALA A 527 62.55 -14.84 -0.36
CA ALA A 527 62.02 -15.03 0.98
C ALA A 527 60.49 -14.86 0.96
N THR A 528 59.83 -15.44 1.96
CA THR A 528 58.41 -15.34 2.21
C THR A 528 58.18 -14.74 3.59
N ILE A 529 57.39 -13.66 3.65
CA ILE A 529 56.93 -13.10 4.91
C ILE A 529 55.55 -13.66 5.22
N THR A 530 55.40 -14.23 6.41
CA THR A 530 54.13 -14.67 6.97
C THR A 530 53.69 -13.69 8.04
N ILE A 531 52.46 -13.17 7.94
CA ILE A 531 51.84 -12.29 8.93
C ILE A 531 50.83 -13.10 9.73
N LYS A 532 50.76 -12.86 11.04
CA LYS A 532 49.74 -13.42 11.93
C LYS A 532 49.03 -12.28 12.65
N ALA A 533 47.71 -12.22 12.52
CA ALA A 533 46.89 -11.25 13.23
C ALA A 533 46.89 -11.52 14.74
N SER A 534 46.81 -10.46 15.54
CA SER A 534 46.62 -10.57 16.99
C SER A 534 45.17 -10.90 17.36
N ASP A 535 44.22 -10.45 16.53
CA ASP A 535 42.80 -10.79 16.66
C ASP A 535 42.56 -12.25 16.19
N PRO A 536 41.96 -13.12 17.00
CA PRO A 536 41.67 -14.50 16.59
C PRO A 536 40.54 -14.64 15.55
N ASP A 537 39.64 -13.66 15.38
CA ASP A 537 38.63 -13.66 14.31
C ASP A 537 39.24 -13.24 12.96
N ALA A 538 40.32 -12.46 13.00
CA ALA A 538 41.07 -12.04 11.82
C ALA A 538 41.92 -13.19 11.25
N SER A 539 41.67 -13.51 10.00
CA SER A 539 42.54 -14.39 9.24
C SER A 539 43.81 -13.67 8.77
N ALA A 540 44.92 -14.42 8.79
CA ALA A 540 46.20 -13.98 8.24
C ALA A 540 46.05 -13.62 6.75
N PRO A 541 46.72 -12.55 6.27
CA PRO A 541 46.73 -12.21 4.86
C PRO A 541 47.47 -13.29 4.06
N GLU A 542 47.36 -13.19 2.75
CA GLU A 542 48.28 -13.89 1.87
C GLU A 542 49.73 -13.48 2.15
N VAL A 543 50.66 -14.42 1.94
CA VAL A 543 52.09 -14.18 2.15
C VAL A 543 52.62 -13.07 1.24
N ILE A 544 53.65 -12.37 1.72
CA ILE A 544 54.37 -11.37 0.92
C ILE A 544 55.64 -12.03 0.38
N ARG A 545 55.80 -12.04 -0.93
CA ARG A 545 57.02 -12.52 -1.60
C ARG A 545 58.07 -11.43 -1.62
N VAL A 546 59.29 -11.78 -1.28
CA VAL A 546 60.43 -10.85 -1.30
C VAL A 546 61.53 -11.44 -2.13
N ALA A 547 62.13 -10.63 -2.98
CA ALA A 547 63.30 -11.00 -3.77
C ALA A 547 64.39 -9.93 -3.61
N LEU A 548 65.63 -10.38 -3.53
CA LEU A 548 66.81 -9.53 -3.50
C LEU A 548 67.75 -9.96 -4.63
N TRP A 549 68.05 -9.04 -5.53
CA TRP A 549 69.18 -9.17 -6.46
C TRP A 549 70.43 -8.56 -5.85
N ASN A 550 71.45 -9.38 -5.63
CA ASN A 550 72.77 -8.92 -5.19
C ASN A 550 73.74 -8.97 -6.37
N GLY A 551 73.93 -7.86 -7.08
CA GLY A 551 74.73 -7.80 -8.31
C GLY A 551 76.14 -7.26 -8.08
N SER A 552 77.13 -7.81 -8.79
CA SER A 552 78.50 -7.31 -8.76
C SER A 552 78.69 -6.00 -9.54
N GLU A 553 77.79 -5.72 -10.49
CA GLU A 553 77.82 -4.53 -11.34
C GLU A 553 76.51 -3.72 -11.23
N THR A 554 76.63 -2.40 -11.31
CA THR A 554 75.47 -1.51 -11.41
C THR A 554 75.08 -1.32 -12.87
N PRO A 555 73.82 -1.58 -13.26
CA PRO A 555 73.34 -1.31 -14.60
C PRO A 555 73.48 0.18 -14.96
N LYS A 556 74.17 0.48 -16.06
CA LYS A 556 74.44 1.86 -16.50
C LYS A 556 74.08 2.15 -17.95
N THR A 557 74.14 1.14 -18.81
CA THR A 557 73.93 1.30 -20.25
C THR A 557 72.71 0.51 -20.68
N ALA A 558 71.94 1.07 -21.62
CA ALA A 558 70.84 0.34 -22.22
C ALA A 558 71.33 -0.93 -22.94
N SER A 559 70.57 -2.01 -22.86
CA SER A 559 70.86 -3.28 -23.55
C SER A 559 69.68 -3.70 -24.41
N GLN A 560 69.97 -4.51 -25.44
CA GLN A 560 68.98 -4.94 -26.44
C GLN A 560 69.04 -6.45 -26.64
N THR A 561 67.88 -7.05 -26.95
CA THR A 561 67.81 -8.48 -27.29
C THR A 561 68.07 -8.74 -28.76
N ALA A 562 68.67 -9.90 -29.07
CA ALA A 562 68.85 -10.34 -30.44
C ALA A 562 67.56 -10.88 -31.09
N LEU A 563 66.61 -11.34 -30.28
CA LEU A 563 65.32 -11.88 -30.74
C LEU A 563 64.24 -10.79 -30.70
N THR A 564 63.18 -11.00 -31.49
CA THR A 564 62.05 -10.08 -31.60
C THR A 564 60.82 -10.58 -30.85
N TYR A 565 60.09 -9.65 -30.24
CA TYR A 565 58.95 -9.88 -29.35
C TYR A 565 57.80 -8.91 -29.65
N THR A 566 56.62 -9.23 -29.12
CA THR A 566 55.39 -8.40 -29.27
C THR A 566 54.70 -8.11 -27.94
N ASN A 567 54.99 -8.91 -26.91
CA ASN A 567 54.36 -8.82 -25.60
C ASN A 567 55.42 -8.88 -24.51
N LEU A 568 55.29 -8.01 -23.51
CA LEU A 568 56.18 -7.90 -22.35
C LEU A 568 55.37 -7.70 -21.07
N VAL A 569 55.76 -8.40 -20.01
CA VAL A 569 55.41 -8.06 -18.63
C VAL A 569 56.60 -8.26 -17.70
N THR A 570 56.68 -7.50 -16.62
CA THR A 570 57.73 -7.63 -15.60
C THR A 570 57.21 -8.32 -14.35
N ASP A 571 58.11 -8.98 -13.63
CA ASP A 571 57.83 -9.59 -12.34
C ASP A 571 57.82 -8.52 -11.23
N PRO A 572 56.83 -8.55 -10.31
CA PRO A 572 56.73 -7.54 -9.25
C PRO A 572 57.77 -7.72 -8.13
N ALA A 573 58.38 -8.90 -7.98
CA ALA A 573 59.41 -9.15 -6.98
C ALA A 573 60.78 -9.42 -7.62
N ARG A 574 60.84 -10.37 -8.55
CA ARG A 574 62.08 -10.86 -9.14
C ARG A 574 62.57 -9.94 -10.27
N PRO A 575 63.86 -9.99 -10.61
CA PRO A 575 64.41 -9.12 -11.65
C PRO A 575 64.13 -9.65 -13.06
N TYR A 576 62.90 -10.07 -13.35
CA TYR A 576 62.55 -10.77 -14.58
C TYR A 576 61.57 -10.02 -15.46
N ALA A 577 61.83 -10.09 -16.76
CA ALA A 577 60.90 -9.74 -17.83
C ALA A 577 60.49 -11.02 -18.58
N TYR A 578 59.19 -11.22 -18.71
CA TYR A 578 58.58 -12.33 -19.46
C TYR A 578 58.13 -11.80 -20.81
N VAL A 579 58.64 -12.38 -21.91
CA VAL A 579 58.38 -11.89 -23.27
C VAL A 579 58.04 -12.99 -24.26
N HIS A 580 57.17 -12.70 -25.23
CA HIS A 580 56.91 -13.57 -26.37
C HIS A 580 56.55 -12.79 -27.63
N ASN A 581 56.55 -13.47 -28.76
CA ASN A 581 56.14 -12.96 -30.08
C ASN A 581 54.86 -13.61 -30.62
N GLY A 582 54.11 -14.31 -29.77
CA GLY A 582 52.93 -15.08 -30.15
C GLY A 582 53.23 -16.52 -30.59
N GLY A 583 54.49 -16.94 -30.50
CA GLY A 583 54.94 -18.32 -30.69
C GLY A 583 54.54 -19.26 -29.54
N ALA A 584 55.28 -20.36 -29.38
CA ALA A 584 54.97 -21.46 -28.45
C ALA A 584 55.82 -21.45 -27.16
N TYR A 585 56.49 -20.34 -26.87
CA TYR A 585 57.35 -20.18 -25.71
C TYR A 585 57.33 -18.75 -25.19
N ILE A 586 57.70 -18.59 -23.92
CA ILE A 586 57.89 -17.30 -23.26
C ILE A 586 59.33 -17.25 -22.76
N ASP A 587 60.10 -16.27 -23.21
CA ASP A 587 61.47 -16.08 -22.78
C ASP A 587 61.54 -15.24 -21.52
N VAL A 588 62.47 -15.62 -20.63
CA VAL A 588 62.72 -14.94 -19.36
C VAL A 588 64.05 -14.23 -19.45
N TYR A 589 64.04 -12.92 -19.27
CA TYR A 589 65.23 -12.08 -19.26
C TYR A 589 65.45 -11.46 -17.89
N ASN A 590 66.69 -11.39 -17.47
CA ASN A 590 67.07 -10.62 -16.29
C ASN A 590 67.15 -9.14 -16.63
N VAL A 591 66.34 -8.31 -15.97
CA VAL A 591 66.21 -6.88 -16.29
C VAL A 591 67.49 -6.08 -16.02
N TYR A 592 68.32 -6.51 -15.08
CA TYR A 592 69.55 -5.81 -14.72
C TYR A 592 70.69 -6.15 -15.68
N THR A 593 70.79 -7.40 -16.12
CA THR A 593 71.90 -7.86 -16.99
C THR A 593 71.54 -7.86 -18.49
N GLY A 594 70.24 -7.77 -18.83
CA GLY A 594 69.75 -7.88 -20.20
C GLY A 594 69.91 -9.28 -20.81
N ARG A 595 70.33 -10.28 -20.04
CA ARG A 595 70.59 -11.64 -20.52
C ARG A 595 69.35 -12.51 -20.41
N LYS A 596 69.16 -13.37 -21.41
CA LYS A 596 68.14 -14.43 -21.39
C LYS A 596 68.56 -15.49 -20.37
N GLU A 597 67.70 -15.77 -19.40
CA GLU A 597 67.92 -16.80 -18.38
C GLU A 597 67.27 -18.13 -18.73
N ALA A 598 66.08 -18.11 -19.34
CA ALA A 598 65.31 -19.31 -19.63
C ALA A 598 64.27 -19.10 -20.73
N SER A 599 63.66 -20.21 -21.13
CA SER A 599 62.44 -20.26 -21.94
C SER A 599 61.42 -21.16 -21.24
N ILE A 600 60.23 -20.64 -20.98
CA ILE A 600 59.07 -21.41 -20.54
C ILE A 600 58.43 -22.01 -21.79
N THR A 601 58.26 -23.32 -21.80
CA THR A 601 57.78 -24.09 -22.97
C THR A 601 56.49 -24.84 -22.64
N GLY A 602 55.90 -25.50 -23.65
CA GLY A 602 54.64 -26.26 -23.49
C GLY A 602 53.39 -25.49 -23.93
N PHE A 603 53.55 -24.27 -24.44
CA PHE A 603 52.45 -23.51 -25.04
C PHE A 603 52.20 -23.96 -26.49
N SER A 604 50.99 -23.68 -26.96
CA SER A 604 50.66 -23.62 -28.38
C SER A 604 50.97 -22.25 -28.95
N ALA A 605 51.19 -22.17 -30.27
CA ALA A 605 51.25 -20.88 -30.96
C ALA A 605 49.93 -20.12 -30.82
N GLY A 606 49.98 -18.78 -30.85
CA GLY A 606 48.83 -17.90 -30.65
C GLY A 606 48.75 -17.28 -29.26
N LEU A 607 49.89 -17.03 -28.60
CA LEU A 607 49.91 -16.32 -27.32
C LEU A 607 49.54 -14.85 -27.48
N GLY A 608 48.68 -14.36 -26.58
CA GLY A 608 48.12 -13.02 -26.54
C GLY A 608 48.64 -12.19 -25.37
N ASP A 609 47.74 -11.52 -24.66
CA ASP A 609 48.11 -10.70 -23.51
C ASP A 609 48.59 -11.56 -22.32
N MET A 610 49.40 -10.97 -21.45
CA MET A 610 49.96 -11.63 -20.27
C MET A 610 49.80 -10.74 -19.04
N ALA A 611 49.65 -11.35 -17.86
CA ALA A 611 49.81 -10.61 -16.61
C ALA A 611 50.27 -11.51 -15.47
N VAL A 612 51.12 -10.95 -14.60
CA VAL A 612 51.68 -11.63 -13.43
C VAL A 612 50.78 -11.36 -12.22
N THR A 613 50.62 -12.34 -11.33
CA THR A 613 49.89 -12.14 -10.08
C THR A 613 50.60 -11.10 -9.20
N PRO A 614 49.88 -10.30 -8.38
CA PRO A 614 50.50 -9.26 -7.55
C PRO A 614 51.57 -9.75 -6.55
N ASN A 615 51.61 -11.05 -6.24
CA ASN A 615 52.65 -11.67 -5.41
C ASN A 615 53.82 -12.27 -6.23
N GLY A 616 53.72 -12.33 -7.56
CA GLY A 616 54.73 -12.94 -8.41
C GLY A 616 54.69 -14.48 -8.48
N ASP A 617 53.70 -15.16 -7.90
CA ASP A 617 53.68 -16.63 -7.91
C ASP A 617 53.30 -17.23 -9.28
N ALA A 618 52.48 -16.55 -10.08
CA ALA A 618 51.98 -17.08 -11.34
C ALA A 618 51.89 -16.05 -12.47
N LEU A 619 52.04 -16.53 -13.71
CA LEU A 619 51.85 -15.78 -14.95
C LEU A 619 50.64 -16.33 -15.69
N TYR A 620 49.68 -15.46 -16.01
CA TYR A 620 48.48 -15.79 -16.77
C TYR A 620 48.65 -15.31 -18.20
N VAL A 621 48.33 -16.16 -19.17
CA VAL A 621 48.59 -15.94 -20.60
C VAL A 621 47.33 -16.25 -21.40
N VAL A 622 46.90 -15.33 -22.27
CA VAL A 622 45.83 -15.62 -23.24
C VAL A 622 46.34 -16.56 -24.31
N ASP A 623 45.73 -17.74 -24.41
CA ASP A 623 45.96 -18.71 -25.50
C ASP A 623 44.80 -18.58 -26.50
N ILE A 624 45.01 -17.72 -27.50
CA ILE A 624 43.98 -17.28 -28.45
C ILE A 624 43.46 -18.48 -29.25
N ASN A 625 44.38 -19.28 -29.79
CA ASN A 625 44.03 -20.37 -30.71
C ASN A 625 43.28 -21.50 -30.03
N ASN A 626 43.42 -21.67 -28.71
CA ASN A 626 42.72 -22.70 -27.95
C ASN A 626 41.62 -22.14 -27.04
N ALA A 627 41.26 -20.86 -27.20
CA ALA A 627 40.20 -20.20 -26.46
C ALA A 627 40.29 -20.41 -24.94
N ARG A 628 41.48 -20.22 -24.36
CA ARG A 628 41.73 -20.47 -22.93
C ARG A 628 42.74 -19.49 -22.33
N ILE A 629 42.83 -19.50 -21.01
CA ILE A 629 43.93 -18.88 -20.27
C ILE A 629 44.86 -19.99 -19.79
N THR A 630 46.15 -19.84 -20.06
CA THR A 630 47.19 -20.74 -19.55
C THR A 630 47.90 -20.07 -18.39
N THR A 631 47.97 -20.77 -17.26
CA THR A 631 48.66 -20.31 -16.06
C THR A 631 49.99 -21.03 -15.93
N VAL A 632 51.05 -20.28 -15.69
CA VAL A 632 52.38 -20.78 -15.37
C VAL A 632 52.63 -20.53 -13.89
N ASP A 633 53.05 -21.57 -13.18
CA ASP A 633 53.68 -21.42 -11.87
C ASP A 633 55.10 -20.89 -12.10
N LEU A 634 55.39 -19.68 -11.63
CA LEU A 634 56.65 -19.02 -11.91
C LEU A 634 57.80 -19.51 -11.01
N GLY A 635 57.51 -20.23 -9.92
CA GLY A 635 58.53 -20.86 -9.09
C GLY A 635 59.16 -22.06 -9.79
N THR A 636 58.31 -22.88 -10.40
CA THR A 636 58.71 -24.07 -11.18
C THR A 636 58.96 -23.77 -12.66
N ARG A 637 58.45 -22.64 -13.16
CA ARG A 637 58.45 -22.26 -14.58
C ARG A 637 57.72 -23.29 -15.47
N LEU A 638 56.67 -23.91 -14.93
CA LEU A 638 55.85 -24.91 -15.61
C LEU A 638 54.40 -24.45 -15.73
N ILE A 639 53.72 -24.88 -16.79
CA ILE A 639 52.28 -24.71 -16.92
C ILE A 639 51.60 -25.49 -15.78
N SER A 640 50.82 -24.79 -14.96
CA SER A 640 50.18 -25.34 -13.77
C SER A 640 48.66 -25.52 -13.93
N ALA A 641 48.02 -24.68 -14.75
CA ALA A 641 46.59 -24.75 -15.01
C ALA A 641 46.23 -24.21 -16.40
N GLN A 642 45.08 -24.66 -16.91
CA GLN A 642 44.50 -24.18 -18.17
C GLN A 642 42.99 -24.01 -17.98
N LEU A 643 42.52 -22.77 -18.15
CA LEU A 643 41.13 -22.38 -17.95
C LEU A 643 40.47 -22.08 -19.30
N PRO A 644 39.50 -22.91 -19.75
CA PRO A 644 38.70 -22.59 -20.93
C PRO A 644 37.96 -21.26 -20.77
N LEU A 645 37.97 -20.43 -21.80
CA LEU A 645 37.20 -19.19 -21.83
C LEU A 645 35.81 -19.42 -22.42
N ALA A 646 34.80 -18.81 -21.82
CA ALA A 646 33.44 -18.84 -22.35
C ALA A 646 33.32 -18.15 -23.71
N VAL A 647 34.20 -17.18 -23.98
CA VAL A 647 34.33 -16.49 -25.26
C VAL A 647 35.81 -16.55 -25.65
N ALA A 648 36.10 -17.03 -26.86
CA ALA A 648 37.48 -17.12 -27.33
C ALA A 648 38.16 -15.75 -27.30
N GLY A 649 39.33 -15.69 -26.68
CA GLY A 649 40.15 -14.49 -26.66
C GLY A 649 40.58 -14.10 -28.09
N THR A 650 40.95 -12.84 -28.26
CA THR A 650 41.54 -12.30 -29.49
C THR A 650 42.86 -11.61 -29.15
N ARG A 651 43.58 -11.12 -30.16
CA ARG A 651 44.72 -10.23 -29.94
C ARG A 651 44.34 -8.91 -29.25
N ALA A 652 43.05 -8.58 -29.16
CA ALA A 652 42.53 -7.42 -28.42
C ALA A 652 42.03 -7.76 -27.00
N THR A 653 41.98 -9.05 -26.64
CA THR A 653 41.66 -9.45 -25.26
C THR A 653 42.78 -9.00 -24.35
N ARG A 654 42.41 -8.33 -23.26
CA ARG A 654 43.31 -7.89 -22.20
C ARG A 654 42.97 -8.61 -20.93
N LEU A 655 43.96 -8.92 -20.11
CA LEU A 655 43.74 -9.47 -18.80
C LEU A 655 44.40 -8.65 -17.70
N LYS A 656 43.79 -8.65 -16.52
CA LYS A 656 44.36 -8.04 -15.32
C LYS A 656 44.06 -8.90 -14.11
N LEU A 657 45.04 -9.03 -13.21
CA LEU A 657 44.89 -9.75 -11.96
C LEU A 657 44.67 -8.75 -10.84
N VAL A 658 43.66 -8.99 -10.00
CA VAL A 658 43.28 -8.13 -8.89
C VAL A 658 43.03 -8.93 -7.63
N ARG A 659 43.04 -8.23 -6.48
CA ARG A 659 42.80 -8.82 -5.16
C ARG A 659 41.83 -8.00 -4.30
N PRO A 660 40.60 -7.72 -4.75
CA PRO A 660 39.62 -7.01 -3.94
C PRO A 660 39.40 -7.78 -2.63
N ASN A 661 39.60 -7.11 -1.50
CA ASN A 661 39.51 -7.70 -0.16
C ASN A 661 40.35 -8.98 0.01
N GLY A 662 41.52 -9.04 -0.64
CA GLY A 662 42.47 -10.15 -0.54
C GLY A 662 42.07 -11.42 -1.31
N VAL A 663 41.07 -11.37 -2.19
CA VAL A 663 40.63 -12.51 -3.00
C VAL A 663 41.18 -12.43 -4.41
N ALA A 664 42.03 -13.39 -4.80
CA ALA A 664 42.66 -13.42 -6.11
C ALA A 664 41.64 -13.64 -7.23
N MET A 665 41.66 -12.73 -8.20
CA MET A 665 40.74 -12.70 -9.33
C MET A 665 41.45 -12.33 -10.62
N MET A 666 40.98 -12.89 -11.73
CA MET A 666 41.34 -12.50 -13.09
C MET A 666 40.16 -11.80 -13.75
N LEU A 667 40.44 -10.65 -14.36
CA LEU A 667 39.49 -9.84 -15.11
C LEU A 667 39.89 -9.82 -16.58
N LEU A 668 38.91 -9.88 -17.46
CA LEU A 668 39.10 -9.72 -18.91
C LEU A 668 38.42 -8.44 -19.41
N SER A 669 38.96 -7.87 -20.49
CA SER A 669 38.44 -6.63 -21.08
C SER A 669 37.05 -6.74 -21.72
N ASP A 670 36.47 -7.93 -21.79
CA ASP A 670 35.08 -8.17 -22.19
C ASP A 670 34.11 -8.23 -20.98
N GLY A 671 34.61 -7.97 -19.77
CA GLY A 671 33.83 -7.98 -18.54
C GLY A 671 33.79 -9.34 -17.82
N GLN A 672 34.44 -10.38 -18.33
CA GLN A 672 34.49 -11.65 -17.60
C GLN A 672 35.39 -11.57 -16.37
N ALA A 673 34.97 -12.21 -15.28
CA ALA A 673 35.71 -12.29 -14.03
C ALA A 673 35.74 -13.73 -13.51
N TYR A 674 36.89 -14.16 -13.00
CA TYR A 674 37.13 -15.51 -12.49
C TYR A 674 37.91 -15.48 -11.18
N LEU A 675 37.58 -16.36 -10.24
CA LEU A 675 38.41 -16.62 -9.05
C LEU A 675 39.67 -17.40 -9.47
N THR A 676 40.84 -17.02 -8.95
CA THR A 676 42.14 -17.61 -9.34
C THR A 676 42.94 -18.23 -8.21
N GLY A 677 42.44 -18.22 -6.96
CA GLY A 677 43.15 -18.73 -5.79
C GLY A 677 43.28 -20.25 -5.68
N ASN A 678 42.57 -21.02 -6.52
CA ASN A 678 42.52 -22.48 -6.45
C ASN A 678 43.03 -23.03 -7.79
N ASN A 679 44.30 -23.45 -7.85
CA ASN A 679 45.05 -23.84 -9.05
C ASN A 679 44.45 -25.00 -9.89
N THR A 680 43.20 -25.42 -9.66
CA THR A 680 42.54 -26.56 -10.30
C THR A 680 41.15 -26.27 -10.86
N SER A 681 40.51 -25.14 -10.52
CA SER A 681 39.23 -24.72 -11.10
C SER A 681 38.94 -23.25 -10.82
N SER A 682 38.89 -22.41 -11.86
CA SER A 682 38.50 -21.01 -11.71
C SER A 682 36.99 -20.87 -11.82
N THR A 683 36.33 -20.58 -10.71
CA THR A 683 34.88 -20.29 -10.70
C THR A 683 34.61 -18.97 -11.41
N ARG A 684 33.76 -19.00 -12.44
CA ARG A 684 33.28 -17.79 -13.12
C ARG A 684 32.36 -17.01 -12.19
N LEU A 685 32.59 -15.71 -12.07
CA LEU A 685 31.80 -14.79 -11.27
C LEU A 685 30.80 -14.03 -12.15
N THR A 686 29.94 -13.24 -11.51
CA THR A 686 29.13 -12.23 -12.20
C THR A 686 30.03 -11.32 -13.03
N GLY A 687 29.63 -11.07 -14.27
CA GLY A 687 30.38 -10.20 -15.18
C GLY A 687 30.46 -8.76 -14.65
N LEU A 688 31.55 -8.09 -14.96
CA LEU A 688 31.77 -6.68 -14.64
C LEU A 688 31.01 -5.77 -15.60
N PRO A 689 30.54 -4.59 -15.13
CA PRO A 689 29.87 -3.60 -15.96
C PRO A 689 30.88 -2.80 -16.82
N LEU A 690 31.72 -3.50 -17.57
CA LEU A 690 32.71 -2.96 -18.50
C LEU A 690 32.10 -2.74 -19.90
N THR A 691 32.79 -2.00 -20.75
CA THR A 691 32.49 -1.88 -22.18
C THR A 691 33.19 -2.99 -22.97
N THR A 692 32.92 -3.08 -24.28
CA THR A 692 33.51 -4.12 -25.13
C THR A 692 34.97 -3.82 -25.46
N GLY A 693 35.90 -4.50 -24.77
CA GLY A 693 37.33 -4.46 -25.09
C GLY A 693 38.06 -3.20 -24.62
N GLY A 694 39.39 -3.19 -24.74
CA GLY A 694 40.23 -2.08 -24.30
C GLY A 694 41.18 -2.45 -23.14
N THR A 695 42.13 -1.56 -22.87
CA THR A 695 43.16 -1.74 -21.84
C THR A 695 42.58 -1.61 -20.42
N LEU A 696 43.16 -2.34 -19.48
CA LEU A 696 42.72 -2.43 -18.09
C LEU A 696 43.83 -2.01 -17.14
N ALA A 697 43.51 -1.14 -16.20
CA ALA A 697 44.37 -0.84 -15.05
C ALA A 697 43.59 -0.86 -13.75
N THR A 698 44.31 -1.09 -12.65
CA THR A 698 43.71 -1.39 -11.36
C THR A 698 44.51 -0.75 -10.24
N SER A 699 43.83 -0.31 -9.19
CA SER A 699 44.51 0.11 -7.96
C SER A 699 45.23 -1.07 -7.30
N ALA A 700 46.23 -0.78 -6.45
CA ALA A 700 47.03 -1.82 -5.80
C ALA A 700 46.19 -2.72 -4.88
N ASP A 701 45.19 -2.13 -4.21
CA ASP A 701 44.23 -2.85 -3.36
C ASP A 701 43.15 -3.63 -4.14
N GLY A 702 43.16 -3.54 -5.48
CA GLY A 702 42.19 -4.19 -6.36
C GLY A 702 40.76 -3.65 -6.25
N LYS A 703 40.53 -2.56 -5.50
CA LYS A 703 39.18 -1.99 -5.30
C LYS A 703 38.71 -1.09 -6.45
N ARG A 704 39.60 -0.68 -7.35
CA ARG A 704 39.26 0.10 -8.54
C ARG A 704 39.81 -0.57 -9.79
N VAL A 705 38.97 -0.67 -10.80
CA VAL A 705 39.31 -1.09 -12.16
C VAL A 705 38.94 0.04 -13.09
N VAL A 706 39.83 0.37 -14.00
CA VAL A 706 39.60 1.34 -15.07
C VAL A 706 39.84 0.64 -16.38
N GLN A 707 38.86 0.75 -17.26
CA GLN A 707 38.96 0.34 -18.64
C GLN A 707 39.02 1.56 -19.54
N GLN A 708 39.93 1.54 -20.52
CA GLN A 708 40.01 2.56 -21.56
C GLN A 708 39.81 1.90 -22.93
N SER A 709 38.96 2.49 -23.76
CA SER A 709 38.80 2.04 -25.15
C SER A 709 40.09 2.23 -25.95
N GLU A 710 40.47 1.21 -26.72
CA GLU A 710 41.65 1.23 -27.57
C GLU A 710 41.30 1.72 -28.98
N ASN A 711 42.15 2.56 -29.58
CA ASN A 711 42.06 3.00 -30.99
C ASN A 711 40.73 3.65 -31.40
N ALA A 712 39.96 4.16 -30.44
CA ALA A 712 38.66 4.77 -30.70
C ALA A 712 38.77 6.24 -31.15
N SER A 713 37.82 6.70 -31.99
CA SER A 713 37.71 8.11 -32.38
C SER A 713 37.35 9.04 -31.22
N SER A 714 36.77 8.49 -30.15
CA SER A 714 36.54 9.11 -28.86
C SER A 714 36.89 8.09 -27.79
N ILE A 715 37.74 8.47 -26.85
CA ILE A 715 38.16 7.61 -25.75
C ILE A 715 37.02 7.51 -24.74
N GLN A 716 36.76 6.29 -24.30
CA GLN A 716 35.79 5.99 -23.26
C GLN A 716 36.54 5.37 -22.09
N HIS A 717 36.43 6.00 -20.92
CA HIS A 717 36.89 5.47 -19.66
C HIS A 717 35.71 4.91 -18.88
N THR A 718 35.82 3.67 -18.41
CA THR A 718 34.85 3.05 -17.52
C THR A 718 35.53 2.69 -16.23
N THR A 719 35.13 3.33 -15.14
CA THR A 719 35.63 3.02 -13.80
C THR A 719 34.63 2.14 -13.07
N VAL A 720 35.12 1.04 -12.48
CA VAL A 720 34.35 0.10 -11.68
C VAL A 720 34.99 -0.05 -10.32
N THR A 721 34.20 0.09 -9.26
CA THR A 721 34.62 -0.32 -7.91
C THR A 721 34.39 -1.81 -7.74
N LEU A 722 35.35 -2.48 -7.11
CA LEU A 722 35.26 -3.88 -6.76
C LEU A 722 35.35 -4.06 -5.24
N ASP A 723 34.46 -4.89 -4.72
CA ASP A 723 34.60 -5.48 -3.40
C ASP A 723 34.20 -6.96 -3.47
N TYR A 724 34.77 -7.78 -2.60
CA TYR A 724 34.44 -9.18 -2.51
C TYR A 724 34.17 -9.54 -1.05
N SER A 725 33.03 -10.16 -0.79
CA SER A 725 32.64 -10.61 0.54
C SER A 725 32.27 -12.09 0.54
N ALA A 726 32.55 -12.79 1.64
CA ALA A 726 32.20 -14.19 1.87
C ALA A 726 30.70 -14.43 2.05
N LEU A 727 29.87 -13.37 2.01
CA LEU A 727 28.40 -13.50 2.01
C LEU A 727 27.92 -14.38 0.84
N ASN A 728 26.89 -15.19 1.10
CA ASN A 728 26.27 -16.09 0.12
C ASN A 728 27.26 -17.01 -0.62
N ASN A 729 28.23 -17.58 0.09
CA ASN A 729 29.34 -18.39 -0.45
C ASN A 729 30.30 -17.63 -1.39
N GLY A 730 30.39 -16.31 -1.26
CA GLY A 730 31.27 -15.47 -2.05
C GLY A 730 30.53 -14.62 -3.07
N THR A 731 30.47 -13.32 -2.83
CA THR A 731 29.79 -12.34 -3.67
C THR A 731 30.78 -11.27 -4.12
N LEU A 732 30.91 -11.10 -5.44
CA LEU A 732 31.58 -9.96 -6.06
C LEU A 732 30.58 -8.80 -6.18
N TYR A 733 30.91 -7.69 -5.54
CA TYR A 733 30.22 -6.42 -5.70
C TYR A 733 30.99 -5.58 -6.71
N ALA A 734 30.35 -5.27 -7.83
CA ALA A 734 30.93 -4.47 -8.90
C ALA A 734 29.96 -3.34 -9.26
N ALA A 735 30.39 -2.10 -9.08
CA ALA A 735 29.57 -0.93 -9.41
C ALA A 735 30.33 0.02 -10.33
N ARG A 736 29.70 0.45 -11.41
CA ARG A 736 30.25 1.50 -12.27
C ARG A 736 30.19 2.84 -11.54
N LEU A 737 31.28 3.58 -11.52
CA LEU A 737 31.29 4.95 -11.00
C LEU A 737 30.79 5.93 -12.08
N PRO A 738 29.93 6.89 -11.71
CA PRO A 738 29.49 7.92 -12.63
C PRO A 738 30.66 8.84 -13.02
N ALA A 739 30.74 9.18 -14.31
CA ALA A 739 31.68 10.19 -14.80
C ALA A 739 31.07 11.59 -14.62
N ALA A 740 31.82 12.54 -14.03
CA ALA A 740 31.41 13.94 -13.94
C ALA A 740 31.42 14.64 -15.31
N SER A 741 32.22 14.15 -16.26
CA SER A 741 32.30 14.67 -17.63
C SER A 741 32.33 13.53 -18.64
N HIS A 742 31.52 13.66 -19.70
CA HIS A 742 31.52 12.77 -20.86
C HIS A 742 32.53 13.23 -21.93
N GLY A 743 33.29 14.30 -21.66
CA GLY A 743 34.31 14.81 -22.56
C GLY A 743 35.50 13.86 -22.60
N SER A 744 35.57 13.06 -23.67
CA SER A 744 36.75 12.25 -23.98
C SER A 744 38.03 13.08 -23.82
N PRO A 745 39.04 12.61 -23.07
CA PRO A 745 40.30 13.33 -22.93
C PRO A 745 41.10 13.37 -24.24
N GLY A 746 40.63 12.68 -25.30
CA GLY A 746 41.39 12.55 -26.52
C GLY A 746 40.81 11.67 -27.61
N THR A 747 41.70 11.20 -28.48
CA THR A 747 41.43 10.17 -29.49
C THR A 747 42.53 9.12 -29.47
N LEU A 748 42.21 7.90 -29.94
CA LEU A 748 43.12 6.77 -30.06
C LEU A 748 43.80 6.43 -28.72
N GLY A 749 42.99 6.12 -27.69
CA GLY A 749 43.50 5.61 -26.43
C GLY A 749 44.36 4.36 -26.65
N GLN A 750 45.49 4.27 -25.94
CA GLN A 750 46.44 3.17 -26.08
C GLN A 750 46.65 2.47 -24.75
N ASP A 751 46.96 3.23 -23.70
CA ASP A 751 47.36 2.67 -22.41
C ASP A 751 46.77 3.46 -21.24
N VAL A 752 46.63 2.81 -20.10
CA VAL A 752 46.04 3.39 -18.89
C VAL A 752 46.73 2.86 -17.65
N TRP A 753 46.90 3.71 -16.65
CA TRP A 753 47.43 3.35 -15.35
C TRP A 753 46.56 3.95 -14.23
N VAL A 754 46.52 3.28 -13.07
CA VAL A 754 45.79 3.74 -11.89
C VAL A 754 46.77 3.83 -10.73
N SER A 755 46.76 4.93 -10.00
CA SER A 755 47.61 5.08 -8.80
C SER A 755 47.30 3.99 -7.79
N SER A 756 48.27 3.67 -6.92
CA SER A 756 48.13 2.61 -5.92
C SER A 756 46.90 2.80 -5.02
N ASP A 757 46.59 4.05 -4.64
CA ASP A 757 45.41 4.44 -3.86
C ASP A 757 44.12 4.60 -4.69
N GLY A 758 44.20 4.42 -6.01
CA GLY A 758 43.08 4.53 -6.93
C GLY A 758 42.59 5.95 -7.21
N LYS A 759 43.18 7.00 -6.61
CA LYS A 759 42.69 8.38 -6.69
C LYS A 759 43.09 9.11 -7.97
N ARG A 760 44.08 8.61 -8.70
CA ARG A 760 44.53 9.17 -9.98
C ARG A 760 44.51 8.11 -11.06
N ILE A 761 44.05 8.50 -12.24
CA ILE A 761 44.06 7.70 -13.44
C ILE A 761 44.94 8.43 -14.45
N TYR A 762 45.89 7.72 -15.04
CA TYR A 762 46.77 8.24 -16.08
C TYR A 762 46.40 7.57 -17.40
N SER A 763 46.20 8.37 -18.44
CA SER A 763 45.75 7.89 -19.75
C SER A 763 46.75 8.29 -20.83
N ALA A 764 47.25 7.34 -21.60
CA ALA A 764 48.03 7.59 -22.81
C ALA A 764 47.11 7.57 -24.04
N SER A 765 47.08 8.68 -24.76
CA SER A 765 46.26 8.89 -25.95
C SER A 765 47.01 9.66 -27.02
N SER A 766 46.72 9.40 -28.29
CA SER A 766 47.44 10.04 -29.40
C SER A 766 47.14 11.53 -29.56
N THR A 767 45.95 11.97 -29.18
CA THR A 767 45.53 13.38 -29.19
C THR A 767 44.86 13.71 -27.86
N PRO A 768 45.21 14.80 -27.15
CA PRO A 768 46.36 15.67 -27.39
C PRO A 768 47.67 14.86 -27.23
N LYS A 769 48.80 15.34 -27.77
CA LYS A 769 50.12 14.68 -27.64
C LYS A 769 50.68 14.75 -26.21
N SER A 770 49.91 14.28 -25.25
CA SER A 770 50.18 14.27 -23.82
C SER A 770 49.46 13.11 -23.16
N CYS A 771 50.03 12.58 -22.08
CA CYS A 771 49.25 11.74 -21.18
C CYS A 771 48.35 12.64 -20.33
N THR A 772 47.15 12.16 -19.98
CA THR A 772 46.19 12.90 -19.16
C THR A 772 46.17 12.34 -17.75
N ILE A 773 46.11 13.23 -16.76
CA ILE A 773 45.85 12.90 -15.36
C ILE A 773 44.37 13.17 -15.09
N MET A 774 43.66 12.17 -14.59
CA MET A 774 42.25 12.27 -14.23
C MET A 774 42.02 11.85 -12.78
N SER A 775 40.96 12.39 -12.20
CA SER A 775 40.42 11.97 -10.92
C SER A 775 39.91 10.54 -11.00
N GLY A 776 40.33 9.71 -10.05
CA GLY A 776 39.83 8.35 -9.92
C GLY A 776 38.40 8.24 -9.41
N ASP A 777 37.85 9.34 -8.87
CA ASP A 777 36.52 9.35 -8.27
C ASP A 777 35.43 9.64 -9.32
N ASP A 778 35.72 10.51 -10.28
CA ASP A 778 34.73 11.04 -11.22
C ASP A 778 35.24 11.27 -12.66
N LEU A 779 36.47 10.85 -12.96
CA LEU A 779 37.13 11.05 -14.26
C LEU A 779 37.35 12.53 -14.66
N GLY A 780 37.23 13.47 -13.73
CA GLY A 780 37.57 14.87 -13.99
C GLY A 780 39.05 15.04 -14.35
N ILE A 781 39.36 15.75 -15.44
CA ILE A 781 40.75 16.00 -15.87
C ILE A 781 41.44 16.93 -14.86
N GLN A 782 42.56 16.48 -14.33
CA GLN A 782 43.38 17.19 -13.34
C GLN A 782 44.64 17.82 -13.96
N GLY A 783 45.13 17.29 -15.10
CA GLY A 783 46.32 17.81 -15.75
C GLY A 783 46.71 17.05 -17.01
N TYR A 784 47.75 17.56 -17.69
CA TYR A 784 48.32 16.95 -18.90
C TYR A 784 49.85 16.90 -18.78
N MET A 785 50.44 15.78 -19.20
CA MET A 785 51.89 15.52 -19.23
C MET A 785 52.35 15.48 -20.69
N ALA A 786 52.87 16.59 -21.20
CA ALA A 786 53.28 16.76 -22.60
C ALA A 786 54.61 16.05 -22.94
N ILE A 787 54.62 15.25 -23.99
CA ILE A 787 55.80 14.45 -24.40
C ILE A 787 56.47 14.95 -25.68
N GLY A 788 56.52 16.27 -25.83
CA GLY A 788 57.08 16.92 -27.02
C GLY A 788 56.35 16.49 -28.30
N ASP A 789 57.11 15.99 -29.28
CA ASP A 789 56.59 15.61 -30.59
C ASP A 789 56.02 14.18 -30.65
N ALA A 790 56.25 13.38 -29.61
CA ALA A 790 55.85 11.98 -29.55
C ALA A 790 54.33 11.83 -29.40
N THR A 791 53.80 10.72 -29.89
CA THR A 791 52.39 10.35 -29.76
C THR A 791 52.25 9.36 -28.61
N PRO A 792 51.62 9.74 -27.47
CA PRO A 792 51.57 8.89 -26.28
C PRO A 792 50.93 7.54 -26.56
N ASN A 793 51.60 6.47 -26.16
CA ASN A 793 51.10 5.11 -26.33
C ASN A 793 51.44 4.15 -25.18
N ASN A 794 52.15 4.63 -24.16
CA ASN A 794 52.48 3.88 -22.94
C ASN A 794 52.44 4.83 -21.73
N ILE A 795 51.98 4.33 -20.59
CA ILE A 795 51.99 5.08 -19.33
C ILE A 795 52.23 4.14 -18.16
N GLU A 796 53.34 4.37 -17.45
CA GLU A 796 53.77 3.52 -16.35
C GLU A 796 54.13 4.37 -15.13
N VAL A 797 53.94 3.85 -13.92
CA VAL A 797 54.30 4.55 -12.67
C VAL A 797 55.16 3.66 -11.81
N ALA A 798 56.37 4.13 -11.48
CA ALA A 798 57.27 3.41 -10.60
C ALA A 798 56.75 3.44 -9.15
N ILE A 799 57.25 2.50 -8.34
CA ILE A 799 56.84 2.34 -6.94
C ILE A 799 57.23 3.52 -6.02
N ASP A 800 58.12 4.40 -6.48
CA ASP A 800 58.46 5.68 -5.82
C ASP A 800 57.58 6.85 -6.28
N GLY A 801 56.63 6.58 -7.17
CA GLY A 801 55.67 7.53 -7.71
C GLY A 801 56.14 8.28 -8.96
N ARG A 802 57.38 8.09 -9.45
CA ARG A 802 57.80 8.70 -10.73
C ARG A 802 56.94 8.17 -11.87
N ILE A 803 56.49 9.06 -12.74
CA ILE A 803 55.55 8.74 -13.82
C ILE A 803 56.29 8.74 -15.16
N PHE A 804 56.10 7.72 -15.98
CA PHE A 804 56.72 7.57 -17.29
C PHE A 804 55.66 7.67 -18.36
N CYS A 805 55.47 8.87 -18.91
CA CYS A 805 54.64 9.06 -20.09
C CYS A 805 55.51 8.85 -21.33
N ALA A 806 55.15 7.86 -22.14
CA ALA A 806 55.95 7.44 -23.28
C ALA A 806 55.12 7.27 -24.56
N GLY A 807 55.79 7.41 -25.70
CA GLY A 807 55.12 7.54 -26.99
C GLY A 807 55.92 7.12 -28.19
N ALA A 808 55.23 6.97 -29.32
CA ALA A 808 55.85 6.85 -30.62
C ALA A 808 56.47 8.19 -31.03
N ALA A 809 57.80 8.29 -30.98
CA ALA A 809 58.57 9.48 -31.32
C ALA A 809 59.34 9.33 -32.64
N LYS A 810 59.71 10.44 -33.25
CA LYS A 810 60.67 10.46 -34.39
C LYS A 810 62.05 9.96 -33.92
N ALA A 811 62.89 9.52 -34.86
CA ALA A 811 64.19 8.92 -34.56
C ALA A 811 65.12 9.81 -33.70
N THR A 812 65.06 11.13 -33.89
CA THR A 812 65.91 12.10 -33.18
C THR A 812 65.29 12.66 -31.90
N SER A 813 64.09 12.20 -31.52
CA SER A 813 63.33 12.71 -30.38
C SER A 813 63.23 11.65 -29.28
N ASN A 814 63.26 12.11 -28.02
CA ASN A 814 62.98 11.27 -26.87
C ASN A 814 61.57 10.67 -26.97
N ASP A 815 61.43 9.42 -26.56
CA ASP A 815 60.15 8.69 -26.54
C ASP A 815 59.62 8.45 -25.13
N ILE A 816 60.42 8.73 -24.10
CA ILE A 816 60.03 8.55 -22.69
C ILE A 816 60.31 9.84 -21.92
N TYR A 817 59.29 10.34 -21.23
CA TYR A 817 59.37 11.51 -20.36
C TYR A 817 59.06 11.09 -18.93
N MET A 818 60.06 11.18 -18.05
CA MET A 818 59.92 10.88 -16.63
C MET A 818 59.49 12.13 -15.89
N TYR A 819 58.36 12.05 -15.20
CA TYR A 819 57.79 13.12 -14.38
C TYR A 819 57.94 12.82 -12.89
N ASP A 820 57.87 13.88 -12.08
CA ASP A 820 57.62 13.76 -10.66
C ASP A 820 56.27 13.08 -10.36
N SER A 821 56.05 12.72 -9.10
CA SER A 821 54.82 12.03 -8.67
C SER A 821 53.55 12.87 -8.76
N ALA A 822 53.68 14.18 -8.95
CA ALA A 822 52.56 15.07 -9.24
C ALA A 822 52.22 15.13 -10.73
N GLY A 823 53.09 14.66 -11.62
CA GLY A 823 52.96 14.84 -13.07
C GLY A 823 53.15 16.30 -13.51
N SER A 824 53.80 17.13 -12.67
CA SER A 824 53.91 18.58 -12.84
C SER A 824 55.24 19.00 -13.48
N LYS A 825 56.29 18.21 -13.27
CA LYS A 825 57.65 18.52 -13.72
C LYS A 825 58.31 17.32 -14.40
N VAL A 826 58.87 17.53 -15.59
CA VAL A 826 59.77 16.56 -16.24
C VAL A 826 61.10 16.55 -15.49
N LEU A 827 61.49 15.38 -15.01
CA LEU A 827 62.75 15.12 -14.31
C LEU A 827 63.86 14.74 -15.29
N GLN A 828 63.56 13.84 -16.22
CA GLN A 828 64.50 13.34 -17.23
C GLN A 828 63.73 12.91 -18.48
N GLN A 829 64.41 12.87 -19.62
CA GLN A 829 63.90 12.33 -20.86
C GLN A 829 64.85 11.26 -21.39
N TYR A 830 64.31 10.24 -22.04
CA TYR A 830 65.07 9.14 -22.56
C TYR A 830 64.66 8.80 -23.99
N LYS A 831 65.60 8.20 -24.72
CA LYS A 831 65.35 7.46 -25.93
C LYS A 831 65.55 5.97 -25.63
N LEU A 832 64.52 5.16 -25.83
CA LEU A 832 64.61 3.73 -25.54
C LEU A 832 65.52 2.99 -26.53
N SER A 833 65.38 3.29 -27.82
CA SER A 833 66.17 2.65 -28.88
C SER A 833 67.13 3.62 -29.55
N SER A 834 68.40 3.23 -29.58
CA SER A 834 69.48 3.95 -30.29
C SER A 834 69.34 3.90 -31.82
N SER A 835 68.52 2.99 -32.37
CA SER A 835 68.26 2.86 -33.81
C SER A 835 67.12 3.77 -34.30
N GLY A 836 66.52 4.56 -33.40
CA GLY A 836 65.48 5.55 -33.74
C GLY A 836 64.09 4.97 -33.95
N LYS A 837 63.88 3.68 -33.63
CA LYS A 837 62.60 2.97 -33.76
C LYS A 837 61.57 3.44 -32.72
N GLN A 838 60.30 3.35 -33.09
CA GLN A 838 59.19 3.79 -32.24
C GLN A 838 58.85 2.75 -31.18
N LEU A 839 58.42 3.21 -30.00
CA LEU A 839 57.91 2.35 -28.93
C LEU A 839 56.57 1.73 -29.35
N LEU A 840 56.39 0.42 -29.16
CA LEU A 840 55.10 -0.24 -29.37
C LEU A 840 54.11 0.14 -28.25
N ALA A 841 52.84 0.28 -28.61
CA ALA A 841 51.78 0.62 -27.66
C ALA A 841 51.60 -0.48 -26.59
N ARG A 842 51.50 -0.08 -25.31
CA ARG A 842 51.38 -0.95 -24.12
C ARG A 842 52.53 -1.94 -23.92
N GLN A 843 53.67 -1.75 -24.58
CA GLN A 843 54.84 -2.63 -24.49
C GLN A 843 56.01 -1.94 -23.79
N LEU A 844 55.71 -1.19 -22.73
CA LEU A 844 56.66 -0.65 -21.76
C LEU A 844 56.27 -1.20 -20.38
N ALA A 845 57.25 -1.66 -19.61
CA ALA A 845 57.04 -2.15 -18.26
C ALA A 845 58.21 -1.73 -17.35
N ILE A 846 57.96 -1.63 -16.05
CA ILE A 846 58.97 -1.24 -15.06
C ILE A 846 59.34 -2.46 -14.21
N SER A 847 60.63 -2.64 -13.89
CA SER A 847 61.07 -3.62 -12.89
C SER A 847 60.43 -3.36 -11.52
N GLY A 848 60.25 -4.40 -10.69
CA GLY A 848 59.58 -4.28 -9.39
C GLY A 848 60.21 -3.28 -8.41
N ASP A 849 61.51 -3.00 -8.55
CA ASP A 849 62.20 -1.97 -7.76
C ASP A 849 61.97 -0.54 -8.28
N GLY A 850 61.45 -0.40 -9.50
CA GLY A 850 61.20 0.86 -10.16
C GLY A 850 62.38 1.45 -10.93
N TRP A 851 63.49 0.72 -11.12
CA TRP A 851 64.78 1.30 -11.59
C TRP A 851 65.26 0.86 -12.97
N VAL A 852 64.54 -0.04 -13.64
CA VAL A 852 64.79 -0.43 -15.03
C VAL A 852 63.49 -0.37 -15.81
N LEU A 853 63.51 0.31 -16.95
CA LEU A 853 62.45 0.24 -17.95
C LEU A 853 62.78 -0.87 -18.96
N ALA A 854 61.83 -1.75 -19.20
CA ALA A 854 61.88 -2.73 -20.28
C ALA A 854 60.84 -2.33 -21.33
N GLY A 855 61.21 -2.25 -22.61
CA GLY A 855 60.25 -1.90 -23.64
C GLY A 855 60.57 -2.44 -25.02
N ILE A 856 59.54 -2.67 -25.82
CA ILE A 856 59.64 -3.25 -27.16
C ILE A 856 59.41 -2.16 -28.21
N THR A 857 60.32 -2.07 -29.19
CA THR A 857 60.17 -1.16 -30.34
C THR A 857 59.48 -1.81 -31.54
N GLU A 858 59.06 -1.02 -32.53
CA GLU A 858 58.29 -1.46 -33.70
C GLU A 858 58.97 -2.56 -34.56
N ASP A 859 60.28 -2.72 -34.44
CA ASP A 859 61.07 -3.81 -35.03
C ASP A 859 61.09 -5.09 -34.19
N GLY A 860 60.38 -5.08 -33.06
CA GLY A 860 60.25 -6.18 -32.10
C GLY A 860 61.41 -6.28 -31.12
N VAL A 861 62.40 -5.38 -31.16
CA VAL A 861 63.56 -5.45 -30.26
C VAL A 861 63.16 -5.07 -28.84
N LEU A 862 63.47 -5.92 -27.86
CA LEU A 862 63.33 -5.60 -26.44
C LEU A 862 64.56 -4.84 -25.97
N ASN A 863 64.33 -3.72 -25.30
CA ASN A 863 65.34 -2.83 -24.74
C ASN A 863 65.20 -2.79 -23.22
N PHE A 864 66.30 -2.90 -22.49
CA PHE A 864 66.36 -2.62 -21.05
C PHE A 864 67.13 -1.32 -20.84
N LEU A 865 66.48 -0.34 -20.21
CA LEU A 865 67.02 0.99 -19.94
C LEU A 865 67.12 1.20 -18.42
N PRO A 866 68.34 1.16 -17.87
CA PRO A 866 68.60 1.56 -16.48
C PRO A 866 68.26 3.03 -16.26
N ILE A 867 67.35 3.32 -15.32
CA ILE A 867 66.99 4.70 -14.92
C ILE A 867 67.54 5.06 -13.54
N GLY A 868 67.68 4.07 -12.65
CA GLY A 868 68.23 4.24 -11.31
C GLY A 868 67.32 4.95 -10.29
N PRO A 869 67.83 5.16 -9.06
CA PRO A 869 67.16 5.86 -7.96
C PRO A 869 66.68 7.27 -8.30
#